data_AF-A0A2A5FN92-F1
#
_entry.id   AF-A0A2A5FN92-F1
#
_cell.length_a   1.000
_cell.length_b   1.000
_cell.length_c   1.000
_cell.angle_alpha   90.00
_cell.angle_beta   90.00
_cell.angle_gamma   90.00
#
_symmetry.space_group_name_H-M   'P 1'
#
loop_
_entity.id
_entity.type
_entity.pdbx_description
1 polymer ?
#
loop_
_entity_poly.entity_id
_entity_poly.type
_entity_poly.pdbx_seq_one_letter_code
_entity_poly.pdbx_strand_id
1 'polypeptide(L)'
;MKTFIKHLFVACLYLSVVYSTFSQTIQPLDVNTLIEQLKISKRDTNKIQLLLKIADYYLTSNLEKSIIFAEDALFLSKQLKYPRGEVQSLIKIGTANNDLGLVNSALDNFDRALDILQEQGNDKLRSSVLNNVGIIHDYQGEYEKAMNYYLKALHIREKIGDKKAIAESLNNIGIIHYYRASYKKALEYYLKALAIREKQEDMKGIAASFNNIGVVYMNQGRYQKAKDYYSRSLEIKKNLGDSQGVAGCLDNIAYIYQKQGKYDEALESSTHALKIFEELGDKQGMAINFNTLGEIYAGKGDYERALNYFQKSLATARSIGSKFIVQQNYRTLAEICASRGKYKKAYNYYQLYSQVKDSIINEDSNKQIAEMDAKYKSQKKIELLMKDKKLKEAEIAMHEAEKEKWKTQRNLLIVVAALIFALAFFIFWLFRQHRKHARIAERHTEEIEQKSKDITESILYAQSIQQATLPEIDEIKSAFSDCFVLFRPRDIVSGDLYWYSRRGNTRIICAVDCTGHGVPGGFMSMIANDMLNQIVHDEHIDSPDSGLKNLDEKVSKALSKSGIRTNTQEGMDVAMCAIHPEEGFMHFAGAKRPLWIIKNGELKEYKPNKATIGSKQAKNIQFSMHEIKIEKGDSLYIFTDGYSDQFGGEDEKKFLQKRFKELLLGICHHGMEEQKQKLIEELENWQGDVGQVDDILVIGIRI
;
A
#
# COMPACT_ATOMS: atom_id res chain seq x y z
N MET A 1 41.22 -37.62 -55.37
CA MET A 1 40.06 -38.08 -54.58
C MET A 1 39.63 -37.10 -53.49
N LYS A 2 40.52 -36.66 -52.58
CA LYS A 2 40.16 -35.73 -51.49
C LYS A 2 39.65 -34.35 -51.95
N THR A 3 40.11 -33.82 -53.07
CA THR A 3 39.65 -32.53 -53.63
C THR A 3 38.27 -32.62 -54.27
N PHE A 4 37.96 -33.75 -54.90
CA PHE A 4 36.66 -34.01 -55.54
C PHE A 4 35.56 -34.19 -54.47
N ILE A 5 35.86 -34.85 -53.36
CA ILE A 5 34.94 -35.00 -52.23
C ILE A 5 34.67 -33.64 -51.55
N LYS A 6 35.68 -32.76 -51.45
CA LYS A 6 35.50 -31.40 -50.90
C LYS A 6 34.58 -30.54 -51.79
N HIS A 7 34.70 -30.62 -53.11
CA HIS A 7 33.81 -29.87 -54.02
C HIS A 7 32.40 -30.46 -54.07
N LEU A 8 32.25 -31.78 -53.94
CA LEU A 8 30.93 -32.41 -53.81
C LEU A 8 30.24 -32.02 -52.49
N PHE A 9 30.98 -31.94 -51.38
CA PHE A 9 30.44 -31.53 -50.08
C PHE A 9 30.05 -30.04 -50.06
N VAL A 10 30.84 -29.17 -50.70
CA VAL A 10 30.51 -27.74 -50.85
C VAL A 10 29.34 -27.54 -51.82
N ALA A 11 29.23 -28.33 -52.89
CA ALA A 11 28.08 -28.31 -53.79
C ALA A 11 26.80 -28.82 -53.11
N CYS A 12 26.88 -29.87 -52.27
CA CYS A 12 25.75 -30.34 -51.47
C CYS A 12 25.34 -29.37 -50.36
N LEU A 13 26.29 -28.62 -49.77
CA LEU A 13 26.00 -27.53 -48.83
C LEU A 13 25.40 -26.31 -49.53
N TYR A 14 25.84 -25.99 -50.75
CA TYR A 14 25.20 -24.96 -51.57
C TYR A 14 23.81 -25.40 -52.04
N LEU A 15 23.59 -26.67 -52.38
CA LEU A 15 22.28 -27.21 -52.73
C LEU A 15 21.33 -27.28 -51.52
N SER A 16 21.82 -27.57 -50.31
CA SER A 16 20.97 -27.56 -49.10
C SER A 16 20.68 -26.14 -48.61
N VAL A 17 21.62 -25.21 -48.75
CA VAL A 17 21.39 -23.78 -48.46
C VAL A 17 20.46 -23.16 -49.50
N VAL A 18 20.61 -23.48 -50.78
CA VAL A 18 19.70 -23.02 -51.84
C VAL A 18 18.30 -23.64 -51.69
N TYR A 19 18.16 -24.91 -51.26
CA TYR A 19 16.85 -25.48 -50.91
C TYR A 19 16.23 -24.85 -49.65
N SER A 20 17.04 -24.45 -48.66
CA SER A 20 16.53 -23.74 -47.47
C SER A 20 16.09 -22.31 -47.77
N THR A 21 16.63 -21.68 -48.82
CA THR A 21 16.24 -20.32 -49.26
C THR A 21 15.24 -20.29 -50.42
N PHE A 22 14.87 -21.44 -51.00
CA PHE A 22 13.82 -21.55 -52.04
C PHE A 22 12.57 -22.34 -51.61
N SER A 23 12.46 -22.68 -50.32
CA SER A 23 11.31 -23.40 -49.73
C SER A 23 10.31 -22.48 -48.97
N GLN A 24 10.27 -21.19 -49.29
CA GLN A 24 9.14 -20.33 -48.90
C GLN A 24 8.26 -19.98 -50.10
N THR A 25 7.94 -20.98 -50.92
CA THR A 25 6.60 -21.00 -51.51
C THR A 25 5.63 -21.17 -50.35
N ILE A 26 4.89 -20.10 -50.04
CA ILE A 26 3.73 -20.14 -49.16
C ILE A 26 2.79 -21.19 -49.73
N GLN A 27 2.86 -22.43 -49.23
CA GLN A 27 1.81 -23.40 -49.49
C GLN A 27 0.49 -22.80 -48.98
N PRO A 28 -0.62 -22.92 -49.73
CA PRO A 28 -1.91 -22.51 -49.23
C PRO A 28 -2.17 -23.23 -47.90
N LEU A 29 -2.55 -22.46 -46.89
CA LEU A 29 -2.85 -22.93 -45.55
C LEU A 29 -3.98 -23.98 -45.65
N ASP A 30 -3.64 -25.27 -45.59
CA ASP A 30 -4.64 -26.33 -45.71
C ASP A 30 -5.55 -26.31 -44.48
N VAL A 31 -6.81 -25.92 -44.69
CA VAL A 31 -7.81 -25.82 -43.63
C VAL A 31 -8.04 -27.17 -42.94
N ASN A 32 -7.85 -28.29 -43.64
CA ASN A 32 -8.00 -29.62 -43.06
C ASN A 32 -6.92 -29.88 -42.00
N THR A 33 -5.68 -29.48 -42.29
CA THR A 33 -4.58 -29.53 -41.31
C THR A 33 -4.88 -28.66 -40.08
N LEU A 34 -5.45 -27.45 -40.25
CA LEU A 34 -5.86 -26.60 -39.13
C LEU A 34 -6.98 -27.23 -38.29
N ILE A 35 -7.96 -27.86 -38.95
CA ILE A 35 -9.08 -28.54 -38.28
C ILE A 35 -8.57 -29.75 -37.49
N GLU A 36 -7.63 -30.53 -38.02
CA GLU A 36 -7.01 -31.65 -37.28
C GLU A 36 -6.22 -31.16 -36.06
N GLN A 37 -5.41 -30.11 -36.21
CA GLN A 37 -4.73 -29.47 -35.08
C GLN A 37 -5.73 -28.95 -34.03
N LEU A 38 -6.92 -28.50 -34.46
CA LEU A 38 -7.95 -27.99 -33.56
C LEU A 38 -8.54 -29.10 -32.69
N LYS A 39 -8.75 -30.29 -33.24
CA LYS A 39 -9.29 -31.46 -32.52
C LYS A 39 -8.39 -31.87 -31.35
N ILE A 40 -7.07 -31.83 -31.53
CA ILE A 40 -6.10 -32.23 -30.50
C ILE A 40 -5.64 -31.08 -29.59
N SER A 41 -6.05 -29.84 -29.89
CA SER A 41 -5.64 -28.66 -29.12
C SER A 41 -6.29 -28.59 -27.73
N LYS A 42 -5.47 -28.28 -26.72
CA LYS A 42 -5.92 -28.01 -25.35
C LYS A 42 -6.71 -26.70 -25.29
N ARG A 43 -7.52 -26.54 -24.24
CA ARG A 43 -8.37 -25.35 -24.05
C ARG A 43 -7.54 -24.15 -23.57
N ASP A 44 -6.76 -23.57 -24.46
CA ASP A 44 -5.81 -22.48 -24.21
C ASP A 44 -5.89 -21.37 -25.28
N THR A 45 -4.98 -20.39 -25.21
CA THR A 45 -4.89 -19.29 -26.17
C THR A 45 -4.47 -19.74 -27.57
N ASN A 46 -3.76 -20.87 -27.72
CA ASN A 46 -3.40 -21.41 -29.03
C ASN A 46 -4.63 -21.93 -29.77
N LYS A 47 -5.57 -22.56 -29.05
CA LYS A 47 -6.85 -22.97 -29.61
C LYS A 47 -7.66 -21.78 -30.13
N ILE A 48 -7.66 -20.66 -29.41
CA ILE A 48 -8.29 -19.40 -29.88
C ILE A 48 -7.64 -18.93 -31.18
N GLN A 49 -6.31 -18.87 -31.26
CA GLN A 49 -5.62 -18.43 -32.48
C GLN A 49 -5.88 -19.37 -33.66
N LEU A 50 -6.02 -20.67 -33.40
CA LEU A 50 -6.33 -21.66 -34.43
C LEU A 50 -7.77 -21.49 -34.95
N LEU A 51 -8.74 -21.32 -34.06
CA LEU A 51 -10.13 -20.99 -34.43
C LEU A 51 -10.19 -19.70 -35.26
N LEU A 52 -9.46 -18.65 -34.87
CA LEU A 52 -9.41 -17.40 -35.62
C LEU A 52 -8.77 -17.55 -37.01
N LYS A 53 -7.74 -18.39 -37.17
CA LYS A 53 -7.15 -18.71 -38.47
C LYS A 53 -8.13 -19.47 -39.38
N ILE A 54 -8.88 -20.42 -38.81
CA ILE A 54 -9.91 -21.15 -39.54
C ILE A 54 -11.06 -20.21 -39.94
N ALA A 55 -11.48 -19.32 -39.04
CA ALA A 55 -12.46 -18.28 -39.37
C ALA A 55 -11.98 -17.39 -40.53
N ASP A 56 -10.72 -16.95 -40.49
CA ASP A 56 -10.12 -16.13 -41.55
C ASP A 56 -10.09 -16.85 -42.91
N TYR A 57 -9.79 -18.15 -42.91
CA TYR A 57 -9.87 -18.98 -44.12
C TYR A 57 -11.29 -19.03 -44.70
N TYR A 58 -12.30 -19.16 -43.83
CA TYR A 58 -13.69 -19.22 -44.27
C TYR A 58 -14.27 -17.87 -44.63
N LEU A 59 -13.62 -16.76 -44.26
CA LEU A 59 -14.13 -15.41 -44.55
C LEU A 59 -14.36 -15.15 -46.05
N THR A 60 -13.57 -15.76 -46.93
CA THR A 60 -13.72 -15.61 -48.39
C THR A 60 -14.53 -16.72 -49.05
N SER A 61 -14.76 -17.85 -48.38
CA SER A 61 -15.35 -19.05 -48.99
C SER A 61 -16.70 -19.46 -48.41
N ASN A 62 -16.93 -19.21 -47.11
CA ASN A 62 -18.16 -19.52 -46.41
C ASN A 62 -18.30 -18.64 -45.14
N LEU A 63 -19.03 -17.54 -45.28
CA LEU A 63 -19.21 -16.53 -44.22
C LEU A 63 -19.87 -17.11 -42.97
N GLU A 64 -20.83 -18.03 -43.11
CA GLU A 64 -21.50 -18.68 -41.96
C GLU A 64 -20.52 -19.52 -41.14
N LYS A 65 -19.68 -20.33 -41.79
CA LYS A 65 -18.62 -21.09 -41.10
C LYS A 65 -17.62 -20.16 -40.43
N SER A 66 -17.24 -19.06 -41.08
CA SER A 66 -16.37 -18.04 -40.48
C SER A 66 -16.94 -17.52 -39.16
N ILE A 67 -18.23 -17.17 -39.16
CA ILE A 67 -18.93 -16.70 -37.95
C ILE A 67 -18.91 -17.77 -36.86
N ILE A 68 -19.26 -19.02 -37.18
CA ILE A 68 -19.28 -20.12 -36.20
C ILE A 68 -17.91 -20.28 -35.51
N PHE A 69 -16.82 -20.37 -36.29
CA PHE A 69 -15.48 -20.51 -35.70
C PHE A 69 -15.04 -19.27 -34.92
N ALA A 70 -15.45 -18.07 -35.35
CA ALA A 70 -15.16 -16.83 -34.64
C ALA A 70 -15.96 -16.70 -33.33
N GLU A 71 -17.21 -17.18 -33.29
CA GLU A 71 -18.05 -17.27 -32.09
C GLU A 71 -17.50 -18.27 -31.08
N ASP A 72 -17.03 -19.43 -31.54
CA ASP A 72 -16.32 -20.40 -30.70
C ASP A 72 -15.06 -19.77 -30.07
N ALA A 73 -14.29 -19.03 -30.88
CA ALA A 73 -13.13 -18.29 -30.40
C ALA A 73 -13.52 -17.20 -29.39
N LEU A 74 -14.65 -16.51 -29.60
CA LEU A 74 -15.15 -15.48 -28.70
C LEU A 74 -15.55 -16.07 -27.35
N PHE A 75 -16.31 -17.18 -27.38
CA PHE A 75 -16.74 -17.89 -26.18
C PHE A 75 -15.54 -18.36 -25.36
N LEU A 76 -14.55 -18.98 -26.01
CA LEU A 76 -13.35 -19.45 -25.34
C LEU A 76 -12.50 -18.28 -24.80
N SER A 77 -12.40 -17.18 -25.55
CA SER A 77 -11.68 -15.98 -25.11
C SER A 77 -12.26 -15.37 -23.83
N LYS A 78 -13.60 -15.31 -23.73
CA LYS A 78 -14.30 -14.86 -22.52
C LYS A 78 -14.03 -15.76 -21.32
N GLN A 79 -14.07 -17.08 -21.51
CA GLN A 79 -13.81 -18.04 -20.43
C GLN A 79 -12.38 -17.95 -19.91
N LEU A 80 -11.41 -17.76 -20.81
CA LEU A 80 -9.99 -17.64 -20.46
C LEU A 80 -9.60 -16.22 -20.03
N LYS A 81 -10.56 -15.27 -19.99
CA LYS A 81 -10.32 -13.84 -19.75
C LYS A 81 -9.18 -13.32 -20.62
N TYR A 82 -9.29 -13.54 -21.93
CA TYR A 82 -8.29 -13.17 -22.93
C TYR A 82 -8.84 -12.09 -23.88
N PRO A 83 -8.75 -10.80 -23.52
CA PRO A 83 -9.47 -9.72 -24.20
C PRO A 83 -8.98 -9.47 -25.62
N ARG A 84 -7.69 -9.73 -25.88
CA ARG A 84 -7.14 -9.69 -27.24
C ARG A 84 -7.84 -10.69 -28.16
N GLY A 85 -8.15 -11.90 -27.67
CA GLY A 85 -8.90 -12.91 -28.42
C GLY A 85 -10.35 -12.49 -28.64
N GLU A 86 -10.98 -11.90 -27.62
CA GLU A 86 -12.35 -11.37 -27.74
C GLU A 86 -12.46 -10.32 -28.85
N VAL A 87 -11.55 -9.33 -28.86
CA VAL A 87 -11.50 -8.29 -29.89
C VAL A 87 -11.26 -8.89 -31.27
N GLN A 88 -10.31 -9.82 -31.40
CA GLN A 88 -10.03 -10.48 -32.68
C GLN A 88 -11.25 -11.24 -33.20
N SER A 89 -11.97 -11.95 -32.33
CA SER A 89 -13.21 -12.64 -32.69
C SER A 89 -14.30 -11.68 -33.12
N LEU A 90 -14.54 -10.60 -32.35
CA LEU A 90 -15.54 -9.59 -32.69
C LEU A 90 -15.24 -8.92 -34.03
N ILE A 91 -13.96 -8.66 -34.34
CA ILE A 91 -13.57 -8.14 -35.66
C ILE A 91 -13.94 -9.12 -36.78
N LYS A 92 -13.67 -10.42 -36.60
CA LYS A 92 -14.00 -11.45 -37.61
C LYS A 92 -15.50 -11.60 -37.81
N ILE A 93 -16.27 -11.67 -36.72
CA ILE A 93 -17.74 -11.71 -36.76
C ILE A 93 -18.28 -10.45 -37.44
N GLY A 94 -17.80 -9.27 -37.04
CA GLY A 94 -18.23 -8.00 -37.63
C GLY A 94 -17.92 -7.90 -39.12
N THR A 95 -16.74 -8.36 -39.55
CA THR A 95 -16.36 -8.39 -40.96
C THR A 95 -17.25 -9.35 -41.76
N ALA A 96 -17.46 -10.57 -41.26
CA ALA A 96 -18.33 -11.54 -41.92
C ALA A 96 -19.80 -11.07 -42.00
N ASN A 97 -20.30 -10.41 -40.95
CA ASN A 97 -21.63 -9.82 -40.94
C ASN A 97 -21.76 -8.67 -41.94
N ASN A 98 -20.73 -7.83 -42.08
CA ASN A 98 -20.72 -6.80 -43.11
C ASN A 98 -20.82 -7.41 -44.52
N ASP A 99 -20.04 -8.46 -44.79
CA ASP A 99 -20.02 -9.14 -46.10
C ASP A 99 -21.35 -9.86 -46.39
N LEU A 100 -22.10 -10.28 -45.35
CA LEU A 100 -23.47 -10.78 -45.45
C LEU A 100 -24.53 -9.67 -45.60
N GLY A 101 -24.15 -8.38 -45.52
CA GLY A 101 -25.07 -7.25 -45.54
C GLY A 101 -25.78 -6.97 -44.20
N LEU A 102 -25.38 -7.65 -43.12
CA LEU A 102 -25.91 -7.49 -41.76
C LEU A 102 -25.24 -6.30 -41.05
N VAL A 103 -25.45 -5.10 -41.60
CA VAL A 103 -24.69 -3.90 -41.22
C VAL A 103 -24.79 -3.54 -39.73
N ASN A 104 -25.99 -3.58 -39.14
CA ASN A 104 -26.15 -3.23 -37.71
C ASN A 104 -25.43 -4.22 -36.80
N SER A 105 -25.46 -5.51 -37.14
CA SER A 105 -24.71 -6.54 -36.41
C SER A 105 -23.20 -6.33 -36.55
N ALA A 106 -22.74 -5.94 -37.74
CA ALA A 106 -21.33 -5.62 -37.96
C ALA A 106 -20.87 -4.43 -37.09
N LEU A 107 -21.64 -3.34 -37.09
CA LEU A 107 -21.36 -2.16 -36.26
C LEU A 107 -21.39 -2.47 -34.77
N ASP A 108 -22.38 -3.22 -34.26
CA ASP A 108 -22.44 -3.63 -32.84
C ASP A 108 -21.20 -4.43 -32.42
N ASN A 109 -20.75 -5.37 -33.25
CA ASN A 109 -19.53 -6.12 -32.97
C ASN A 109 -18.27 -5.22 -32.99
N PHE A 110 -18.20 -4.24 -33.91
CA PHE A 110 -17.10 -3.28 -33.95
C PHE A 110 -17.12 -2.31 -32.76
N ASP A 111 -18.29 -1.84 -32.33
CA ASP A 111 -18.44 -0.99 -31.14
C ASP A 111 -18.00 -1.74 -29.87
N ARG A 112 -18.46 -2.99 -29.70
CA ARG A 112 -18.02 -3.85 -28.60
C ARG A 112 -16.51 -4.10 -28.62
N ALA A 113 -15.92 -4.25 -29.81
CA ALA A 113 -14.48 -4.38 -29.95
C ALA A 113 -13.75 -3.10 -29.55
N LEU A 114 -14.28 -1.92 -29.91
CA LEU A 114 -13.73 -0.62 -29.54
C LEU A 114 -13.82 -0.37 -28.02
N ASP A 115 -14.92 -0.76 -27.38
CA ASP A 115 -15.09 -0.62 -25.91
C ASP A 115 -14.00 -1.39 -25.15
N ILE A 116 -13.75 -2.65 -25.52
CA ILE A 116 -12.68 -3.46 -24.91
C ILE A 116 -11.30 -2.84 -25.17
N LEU A 117 -11.08 -2.30 -26.38
CA LEU A 117 -9.82 -1.67 -26.77
C LEU A 117 -9.58 -0.34 -26.06
N GLN A 118 -10.63 0.37 -25.64
CA GLN A 118 -10.53 1.59 -24.86
C GLN A 118 -10.01 1.31 -23.44
N GLU A 119 -10.38 0.18 -22.85
CA GLU A 119 -9.92 -0.22 -21.51
C GLU A 119 -8.52 -0.84 -21.53
N GLN A 120 -8.19 -1.65 -22.54
CA GLN A 120 -6.99 -2.51 -22.52
C GLN A 120 -5.81 -1.99 -23.35
N GLY A 121 -6.06 -1.10 -24.30
CA GLY A 121 -5.04 -0.55 -25.20
C GLY A 121 -4.50 -1.57 -26.22
N ASN A 122 -4.87 -1.42 -27.49
CA ASN A 122 -4.17 -2.05 -28.63
C ASN A 122 -4.39 -1.23 -29.90
N ASP A 123 -3.49 -0.28 -30.14
CA ASP A 123 -3.59 0.68 -31.25
C ASP A 123 -3.66 -0.02 -32.63
N LYS A 124 -3.01 -1.18 -32.78
CA LYS A 124 -3.08 -1.96 -34.02
C LYS A 124 -4.49 -2.47 -34.29
N LEU A 125 -5.11 -3.18 -33.34
CA LEU A 125 -6.48 -3.68 -33.50
C LEU A 125 -7.49 -2.53 -33.58
N ARG A 126 -7.30 -1.47 -32.79
CA ARG A 126 -8.16 -0.27 -32.83
C ARG A 126 -8.17 0.38 -34.20
N SER A 127 -7.00 0.57 -34.82
CA SER A 127 -6.95 1.12 -36.17
C SER A 127 -7.62 0.21 -37.20
N SER A 128 -7.56 -1.12 -37.01
CA SER A 128 -8.23 -2.09 -37.88
C SER A 128 -9.75 -2.00 -37.76
N VAL A 129 -10.28 -1.88 -36.54
CA VAL A 129 -11.74 -1.72 -36.32
C VAL A 129 -12.22 -0.41 -36.94
N LEU A 130 -11.53 0.71 -36.69
CA LEU A 130 -11.88 2.00 -37.27
C LEU A 130 -11.87 1.97 -38.81
N ASN A 131 -10.91 1.28 -39.41
CA ASN A 131 -10.88 1.07 -40.86
C ASN A 131 -12.10 0.28 -41.36
N ASN A 132 -12.49 -0.78 -40.67
CA ASN A 132 -13.67 -1.58 -41.04
C ASN A 132 -14.99 -0.81 -40.88
N VAL A 133 -15.12 0.01 -39.83
CA VAL A 133 -16.26 0.93 -39.69
C VAL A 133 -16.27 1.95 -40.82
N GLY A 134 -15.10 2.47 -41.23
CA GLY A 134 -14.97 3.31 -42.41
C GLY A 134 -15.46 2.63 -43.70
N ILE A 135 -15.13 1.34 -43.88
CA ILE A 135 -15.58 0.53 -45.02
C ILE A 135 -17.11 0.40 -45.06
N ILE A 136 -17.75 0.18 -43.91
CA ILE A 136 -19.22 0.13 -43.82
C ILE A 136 -19.83 1.44 -44.32
N HIS A 137 -19.37 2.58 -43.78
CA HIS A 137 -19.90 3.88 -44.17
C HIS A 137 -19.60 4.22 -45.64
N ASP A 138 -18.48 3.76 -46.19
CA ASP A 138 -18.15 3.90 -47.61
C ASP A 138 -19.17 3.15 -48.49
N TYR A 139 -19.46 1.89 -48.16
CA TYR A 139 -20.47 1.09 -48.86
C TYR A 139 -21.89 1.69 -48.75
N GLN A 140 -22.21 2.36 -47.66
CA GLN A 140 -23.48 3.08 -47.47
C GLN A 140 -23.53 4.43 -48.22
N GLY A 141 -22.43 4.88 -48.83
CA GLY A 141 -22.32 6.19 -49.47
C GLY A 141 -22.16 7.36 -48.50
N GLU A 142 -21.96 7.09 -47.21
CA GLU A 142 -21.73 8.08 -46.15
C GLU A 142 -20.27 8.55 -46.14
N TYR A 143 -19.82 9.10 -47.27
CA TYR A 143 -18.40 9.35 -47.54
C TYR A 143 -17.70 10.27 -46.54
N GLU A 144 -18.41 11.18 -45.86
CA GLU A 144 -17.81 12.03 -44.82
C GLU A 144 -17.51 11.26 -43.54
N LYS A 145 -18.41 10.35 -43.14
CA LYS A 145 -18.17 9.48 -41.98
C LYS A 145 -17.03 8.51 -42.30
N ALA A 146 -17.07 7.87 -43.47
CA ALA A 146 -16.01 6.98 -43.95
C ALA A 146 -14.64 7.66 -43.92
N MET A 147 -14.54 8.88 -44.48
CA MET A 147 -13.31 9.69 -44.45
C MET A 147 -12.81 9.94 -43.02
N ASN A 148 -13.69 10.30 -42.09
CA ASN A 148 -13.33 10.55 -40.70
C ASN A 148 -12.72 9.29 -40.05
N TYR A 149 -13.35 8.13 -40.22
CA TYR A 149 -12.86 6.86 -39.69
C TYR A 149 -11.54 6.43 -40.33
N TYR A 150 -11.38 6.57 -41.65
CA TYR A 150 -10.13 6.27 -42.33
C TYR A 150 -8.98 7.18 -41.89
N LEU A 151 -9.23 8.48 -41.67
CA LEU A 151 -8.22 9.41 -41.16
C LEU A 151 -7.82 9.08 -39.72
N LYS A 152 -8.78 8.72 -38.85
CA LYS A 152 -8.50 8.24 -37.49
C LYS A 152 -7.65 6.96 -37.52
N ALA A 153 -7.99 6.00 -38.37
CA ALA A 153 -7.22 4.78 -38.54
C ALA A 153 -5.80 5.08 -39.06
N LEU A 154 -5.67 5.95 -40.08
CA LEU A 154 -4.40 6.38 -40.64
C LEU A 154 -3.49 7.01 -39.57
N HIS A 155 -4.03 7.95 -38.78
CA HIS A 155 -3.26 8.62 -37.73
C HIS A 155 -2.68 7.63 -36.71
N ILE A 156 -3.49 6.65 -36.27
CA ILE A 156 -3.01 5.59 -35.36
C ILE A 156 -1.95 4.72 -36.05
N ARG A 157 -2.17 4.32 -37.31
CA ARG A 157 -1.25 3.49 -38.10
C ARG A 157 0.09 4.18 -38.33
N GLU A 158 0.08 5.50 -38.57
CA GLU A 158 1.29 6.34 -38.66
C GLU A 158 2.04 6.38 -37.34
N LYS A 159 1.35 6.58 -36.22
CA LYS A 159 1.93 6.60 -34.88
C LYS A 159 2.63 5.28 -34.52
N ILE A 160 2.03 4.14 -34.85
CA ILE A 160 2.62 2.81 -34.57
C ILE A 160 3.60 2.34 -35.66
N GLY A 161 3.72 3.07 -36.77
CA GLY A 161 4.63 2.73 -37.87
C GLY A 161 4.24 1.51 -38.71
N ASP A 162 2.96 1.08 -38.71
CA ASP A 162 2.50 -0.08 -39.50
C ASP A 162 2.37 0.29 -40.98
N LYS A 163 3.48 0.20 -41.73
CA LYS A 163 3.58 0.64 -43.13
C LYS A 163 2.53 -0.02 -44.04
N LYS A 164 2.25 -1.31 -43.84
CA LYS A 164 1.25 -2.03 -44.63
C LYS A 164 -0.15 -1.44 -44.39
N ALA A 165 -0.51 -1.22 -43.13
CA ALA A 165 -1.81 -0.66 -42.76
C ALA A 165 -1.94 0.82 -43.18
N ILE A 166 -0.85 1.61 -43.12
CA ILE A 166 -0.83 2.99 -43.65
C ILE A 166 -1.18 2.99 -45.14
N ALA A 167 -0.55 2.14 -45.94
CA ALA A 167 -0.83 2.04 -47.37
C ALA A 167 -2.29 1.65 -47.65
N GLU A 168 -2.87 0.79 -46.83
CA GLU A 168 -4.29 0.43 -46.90
C GLU A 168 -5.21 1.62 -46.61
N SER A 169 -4.98 2.37 -45.53
CA SER A 169 -5.77 3.58 -45.22
C SER A 169 -5.69 4.63 -46.32
N LEU A 170 -4.48 4.88 -46.84
CA LEU A 170 -4.28 5.82 -47.94
C LEU A 170 -5.04 5.36 -49.20
N ASN A 171 -5.04 4.06 -49.48
CA ASN A 171 -5.82 3.49 -50.57
C ASN A 171 -7.33 3.74 -50.39
N ASN A 172 -7.87 3.49 -49.19
CA ASN A 172 -9.29 3.70 -48.91
C ASN A 172 -9.69 5.17 -48.99
N ILE A 173 -8.83 6.08 -48.52
CA ILE A 173 -9.02 7.54 -48.70
C ILE A 173 -9.00 7.93 -50.19
N GLY A 174 -8.11 7.31 -50.97
CA GLY A 174 -8.06 7.46 -52.43
C GLY A 174 -9.37 7.05 -53.11
N ILE A 175 -10.00 5.97 -52.65
CA ILE A 175 -11.31 5.48 -53.13
C ILE A 175 -12.40 6.52 -52.88
N ILE A 176 -12.45 7.10 -51.67
CA ILE A 176 -13.43 8.16 -51.35
C ILE A 176 -13.26 9.37 -52.28
N HIS A 177 -12.01 9.83 -52.50
CA HIS A 177 -11.76 10.93 -53.43
C HIS A 177 -12.11 10.58 -54.87
N TYR A 178 -11.93 9.32 -55.29
CA TYR A 178 -12.34 8.85 -56.60
C TYR A 178 -13.86 8.91 -56.79
N TYR A 179 -14.65 8.41 -55.82
CA TYR A 179 -16.12 8.47 -55.91
C TYR A 179 -16.67 9.90 -55.88
N ARG A 180 -15.96 10.83 -55.23
CA ARG A 180 -16.27 12.27 -55.29
C ARG A 180 -15.74 12.98 -56.54
N ALA A 181 -15.31 12.23 -57.57
CA ALA A 181 -14.69 12.74 -58.80
C ALA A 181 -13.46 13.65 -58.58
N SER A 182 -12.85 13.62 -57.38
CA SER A 182 -11.66 14.39 -57.02
C SER A 182 -10.39 13.65 -57.46
N TYR A 183 -10.29 13.37 -58.76
CA TYR A 183 -9.29 12.47 -59.33
C TYR A 183 -7.83 12.85 -59.04
N LYS A 184 -7.51 14.15 -58.96
CA LYS A 184 -6.16 14.61 -58.61
C LYS A 184 -5.77 14.17 -57.19
N LYS A 185 -6.69 14.31 -56.22
CA LYS A 185 -6.47 13.86 -54.85
C LYS A 185 -6.43 12.34 -54.75
N ALA A 186 -7.31 11.64 -55.47
CA ALA A 186 -7.29 10.18 -55.52
C ALA A 186 -5.92 9.64 -55.99
N LEU A 187 -5.37 10.20 -57.08
CA LEU A 187 -4.04 9.87 -57.56
C LEU A 187 -2.94 10.16 -56.53
N GLU A 188 -3.01 11.28 -55.83
CA GLU A 188 -2.05 11.63 -54.78
C GLU A 188 -2.01 10.55 -53.69
N TYR A 189 -3.17 10.14 -53.17
CA TYR A 189 -3.26 9.10 -52.15
C TYR A 189 -2.84 7.72 -52.66
N TYR A 190 -3.25 7.33 -53.87
CA TYR A 190 -2.81 6.06 -54.46
C TYR A 190 -1.32 6.00 -54.73
N LEU A 191 -0.69 7.10 -55.17
CA LEU A 191 0.75 7.17 -55.38
C LEU A 191 1.52 7.12 -54.05
N LYS A 192 1.01 7.75 -52.98
CA LYS A 192 1.58 7.60 -51.63
C LYS A 192 1.49 6.15 -51.16
N ALA A 193 0.35 5.48 -51.33
CA ALA A 193 0.17 4.07 -50.98
C ALA A 193 1.10 3.16 -51.80
N LEU A 194 1.23 3.41 -53.11
CA LEU A 194 2.13 2.70 -54.01
C LEU A 194 3.60 2.82 -53.55
N ALA A 195 4.08 4.02 -53.27
CA ALA A 195 5.46 4.24 -52.84
C ALA A 195 5.80 3.50 -51.53
N ILE A 196 4.82 3.36 -50.62
CA ILE A 196 5.00 2.55 -49.40
C ILE A 196 5.06 1.06 -49.75
N ARG A 197 4.15 0.58 -50.61
CA ARG A 197 4.09 -0.83 -51.03
C ARG A 197 5.32 -1.27 -51.82
N GLU A 198 5.87 -0.41 -52.67
CA GLU A 198 7.14 -0.63 -53.37
C GLU A 198 8.30 -0.81 -52.38
N LYS A 199 8.38 0.04 -51.34
CA LYS A 199 9.39 -0.09 -50.28
C LYS A 199 9.21 -1.31 -49.38
N GLN A 200 8.01 -1.91 -49.35
CA GLN A 200 7.70 -3.12 -48.59
C GLN A 200 7.74 -4.38 -49.46
N GLU A 201 8.04 -4.24 -50.75
CA GLU A 201 7.99 -5.33 -51.73
C GLU A 201 6.64 -6.07 -51.73
N ASP A 202 5.55 -5.38 -51.39
CA ASP A 202 4.18 -5.92 -51.36
C ASP A 202 3.62 -6.01 -52.79
N MET A 203 4.05 -7.01 -53.54
CA MET A 203 3.68 -7.19 -54.95
C MET A 203 2.16 -7.24 -55.17
N LYS A 204 1.41 -7.86 -54.26
CA LYS A 204 -0.07 -7.86 -54.30
C LYS A 204 -0.63 -6.44 -54.15
N GLY A 205 -0.13 -5.70 -53.16
CA GLY A 205 -0.50 -4.30 -52.95
C GLY A 205 -0.12 -3.39 -54.12
N ILE A 206 1.05 -3.58 -54.72
CA ILE A 206 1.55 -2.81 -55.87
C ILE A 206 0.60 -3.00 -57.07
N ALA A 207 0.24 -4.25 -57.39
CA ALA A 207 -0.71 -4.54 -58.46
C ALA A 207 -2.08 -3.87 -58.21
N ALA A 208 -2.59 -3.93 -56.98
CA ALA A 208 -3.83 -3.25 -56.60
C ALA A 208 -3.74 -1.72 -56.76
N SER A 209 -2.62 -1.10 -56.35
CA SER A 209 -2.37 0.33 -56.56
C SER A 209 -2.36 0.69 -58.05
N PHE A 210 -1.67 -0.07 -58.89
CA PHE A 210 -1.67 0.17 -60.33
C PHE A 210 -3.06 0.05 -60.94
N ASN A 211 -3.84 -0.95 -60.53
CA ASN A 211 -5.22 -1.08 -60.97
C ASN A 211 -6.06 0.16 -60.60
N ASN A 212 -5.98 0.62 -59.35
CA ASN A 212 -6.74 1.79 -58.90
C ASN A 212 -6.32 3.09 -59.60
N ILE A 213 -5.02 3.27 -59.86
CA ILE A 213 -4.50 4.40 -60.65
C ILE A 213 -4.99 4.31 -62.10
N GLY A 214 -5.01 3.10 -62.68
CA GLY A 214 -5.55 2.84 -64.01
C GLY A 214 -7.02 3.26 -64.12
N VAL A 215 -7.84 2.89 -63.13
CA VAL A 215 -9.25 3.30 -63.05
C VAL A 215 -9.40 4.82 -63.06
N VAL A 216 -8.58 5.55 -62.30
CA VAL A 216 -8.64 7.01 -62.28
C VAL A 216 -8.31 7.60 -63.66
N TYR A 217 -7.23 7.15 -64.30
CA TYR A 217 -6.88 7.64 -65.64
C TYR A 217 -7.91 7.28 -66.70
N MET A 218 -8.53 6.10 -66.60
CA MET A 218 -9.61 5.68 -67.48
C MET A 218 -10.81 6.64 -67.39
N ASN A 219 -11.25 6.99 -66.17
CA ASN A 219 -12.36 7.92 -65.95
C ASN A 219 -12.03 9.36 -66.37
N GLN A 220 -10.75 9.75 -66.39
CA GLN A 220 -10.29 11.01 -66.95
C GLN A 220 -10.21 11.01 -68.49
N GLY A 221 -10.54 9.90 -69.17
CA GLY A 221 -10.37 9.74 -70.62
C GLY A 221 -8.91 9.59 -71.06
N ARG A 222 -7.97 9.42 -70.12
CA ARG A 222 -6.53 9.24 -70.39
C ARG A 222 -6.21 7.77 -70.62
N TYR A 223 -6.80 7.22 -71.67
CA TYR A 223 -6.82 5.78 -71.96
C TYR A 223 -5.45 5.14 -72.09
N GLN A 224 -4.47 5.81 -72.70
CA GLN A 224 -3.13 5.23 -72.84
C GLN A 224 -2.44 5.05 -71.48
N LYS A 225 -2.51 6.06 -70.60
CA LYS A 225 -1.97 5.94 -69.24
C LYS A 225 -2.67 4.84 -68.45
N ALA A 226 -3.99 4.75 -68.57
CA ALA A 226 -4.76 3.70 -67.91
C ALA A 226 -4.30 2.30 -68.35
N LYS A 227 -4.08 2.12 -69.66
CA LYS A 227 -3.58 0.87 -70.23
C LYS A 227 -2.20 0.50 -69.67
N ASP A 228 -1.27 1.45 -69.64
CA ASP A 228 0.08 1.21 -69.11
C ASP A 228 0.05 0.71 -67.66
N TYR A 229 -0.79 1.34 -66.81
CA TYR A 229 -0.97 0.90 -65.42
C TYR A 229 -1.66 -0.47 -65.30
N TYR A 230 -2.71 -0.73 -66.09
CA TYR A 230 -3.34 -2.06 -66.09
C TYR A 230 -2.39 -3.15 -66.59
N SER A 231 -1.56 -2.88 -67.60
CA SER A 231 -0.55 -3.81 -68.09
C SER A 231 0.50 -4.14 -67.02
N ARG A 232 0.97 -3.14 -66.25
CA ARG A 232 1.87 -3.38 -65.11
C ARG A 232 1.22 -4.22 -64.01
N SER A 233 -0.06 -3.95 -63.70
CA SER A 233 -0.84 -4.78 -62.76
C SER A 233 -0.99 -6.22 -63.27
N LEU A 234 -1.30 -6.38 -64.55
CA LEU A 234 -1.47 -7.68 -65.22
C LEU A 234 -0.21 -8.54 -65.13
N GLU A 235 0.96 -7.94 -65.41
CA GLU A 235 2.26 -8.63 -65.34
C GLU A 235 2.55 -9.15 -63.94
N ILE A 236 2.36 -8.30 -62.91
CA ILE A 236 2.55 -8.72 -61.51
C ILE A 236 1.61 -9.85 -61.14
N LYS A 237 0.31 -9.75 -61.50
CA LYS A 237 -0.68 -10.78 -61.18
C LYS A 237 -0.41 -12.11 -61.88
N LYS A 238 0.08 -12.09 -63.11
CA LYS A 238 0.58 -13.30 -63.81
C LYS A 238 1.71 -13.96 -63.02
N ASN A 239 2.69 -13.18 -62.60
CA ASN A 239 3.83 -13.68 -61.83
C ASN A 239 3.42 -14.22 -60.44
N LEU A 240 2.34 -13.70 -59.86
CA LEU A 240 1.78 -14.17 -58.59
C LEU A 240 0.83 -15.38 -58.75
N GLY A 241 0.50 -15.80 -59.98
CA GLY A 241 -0.51 -16.83 -60.22
C GLY A 241 -1.95 -16.41 -59.85
N ASP A 242 -2.24 -15.10 -59.79
CA ASP A 242 -3.59 -14.56 -59.50
C ASP A 242 -4.46 -14.57 -60.76
N SER A 243 -4.98 -15.75 -61.13
CA SER A 243 -5.79 -15.93 -62.35
C SER A 243 -7.03 -15.03 -62.38
N GLN A 244 -7.73 -14.88 -61.24
CA GLN A 244 -8.90 -14.01 -61.16
C GLN A 244 -8.54 -12.55 -61.43
N GLY A 245 -7.45 -12.08 -60.82
CA GLY A 245 -6.97 -10.74 -61.02
C GLY A 245 -6.41 -10.50 -62.43
N VAL A 246 -5.83 -11.51 -63.07
CA VAL A 246 -5.43 -11.48 -64.49
C VAL A 246 -6.65 -11.25 -65.38
N ALA A 247 -7.73 -12.02 -65.18
CA ALA A 247 -8.98 -11.87 -65.92
C ALA A 247 -9.57 -10.46 -65.75
N GLY A 248 -9.60 -9.93 -64.51
CA GLY A 248 -10.06 -8.57 -64.25
C GLY A 248 -9.22 -7.48 -64.94
N CYS A 249 -7.89 -7.64 -65.00
CA CYS A 249 -7.04 -6.69 -65.73
C CYS A 249 -7.26 -6.76 -67.25
N LEU A 250 -7.48 -7.96 -67.82
CA LEU A 250 -7.81 -8.13 -69.22
C LEU A 250 -9.16 -7.50 -69.57
N ASP A 251 -10.17 -7.63 -68.71
CA ASP A 251 -11.48 -6.99 -68.89
C ASP A 251 -11.38 -5.45 -68.86
N ASN A 252 -10.59 -4.90 -67.93
CA ASN A 252 -10.31 -3.46 -67.88
C ASN A 252 -9.58 -2.95 -69.15
N ILE A 253 -8.65 -3.74 -69.69
CA ILE A 253 -7.96 -3.43 -70.95
C ILE A 253 -8.93 -3.53 -72.14
N ALA A 254 -9.83 -4.52 -72.15
CA ALA A 254 -10.88 -4.65 -73.17
C ALA A 254 -11.79 -3.42 -73.20
N TYR A 255 -12.18 -2.93 -72.02
CA TYR A 255 -12.96 -1.70 -71.90
C TYR A 255 -12.22 -0.47 -72.47
N ILE A 256 -10.90 -0.37 -72.27
CA ILE A 256 -10.11 0.70 -72.90
C ILE A 256 -10.14 0.59 -74.43
N TYR A 257 -9.92 -0.60 -74.99
CA TYR A 257 -9.99 -0.81 -76.43
C TYR A 257 -11.39 -0.47 -76.98
N GLN A 258 -12.45 -0.84 -76.25
CA GLN A 258 -13.83 -0.49 -76.57
C GLN A 258 -14.02 1.04 -76.67
N LYS A 259 -13.53 1.82 -75.69
CA LYS A 259 -13.62 3.29 -75.71
C LYS A 259 -12.80 3.93 -76.82
N GLN A 260 -11.76 3.26 -77.30
CA GLN A 260 -10.95 3.69 -78.44
C GLN A 260 -11.53 3.27 -79.80
N GLY A 261 -12.66 2.54 -79.83
CA GLY A 261 -13.24 2.00 -81.07
C GLY A 261 -12.51 0.76 -81.63
N LYS A 262 -11.55 0.22 -80.88
CA LYS A 262 -10.75 -0.96 -81.22
C LYS A 262 -11.48 -2.24 -80.81
N TYR A 263 -12.60 -2.50 -81.48
CA TYR A 263 -13.55 -3.53 -81.04
C TYR A 263 -13.01 -4.96 -81.16
N ASP A 264 -12.12 -5.24 -82.10
CA ASP A 264 -11.58 -6.59 -82.29
C ASP A 264 -10.55 -6.93 -81.18
N GLU A 265 -9.67 -6.00 -80.84
CA GLU A 265 -8.74 -6.14 -79.70
C GLU A 265 -9.49 -6.19 -78.35
N ALA A 266 -10.61 -5.47 -78.25
CA ALA A 266 -11.50 -5.54 -77.10
C ALA A 266 -12.14 -6.94 -76.97
N LEU A 267 -12.64 -7.51 -78.06
CA LEU A 267 -13.22 -8.86 -78.06
C LEU A 267 -12.19 -9.93 -77.69
N GLU A 268 -10.99 -9.85 -78.24
CA GLU A 268 -9.89 -10.77 -77.91
C GLU A 268 -9.58 -10.74 -76.41
N SER A 269 -9.36 -9.55 -75.85
CA SER A 269 -9.05 -9.36 -74.43
C SER A 269 -10.21 -9.83 -73.53
N SER A 270 -11.44 -9.47 -73.88
CA SER A 270 -12.64 -9.80 -73.09
C SER A 270 -12.96 -11.30 -73.13
N THR A 271 -12.73 -11.98 -74.25
CA THR A 271 -12.97 -13.43 -74.40
C THR A 271 -11.90 -14.24 -73.68
N HIS A 272 -10.66 -13.76 -73.66
CA HIS A 272 -9.62 -14.36 -72.82
C HIS A 272 -9.97 -14.24 -71.33
N ALA A 273 -10.42 -13.07 -70.88
CA ALA A 273 -10.91 -12.90 -69.51
C ALA A 273 -12.09 -13.84 -69.19
N LEU A 274 -13.06 -13.98 -70.10
CA LEU A 274 -14.20 -14.88 -69.94
C LEU A 274 -13.76 -16.32 -69.70
N LYS A 275 -12.84 -16.83 -70.51
CA LYS A 275 -12.34 -18.21 -70.39
C LYS A 275 -11.73 -18.47 -69.01
N ILE A 276 -10.96 -17.51 -68.49
CA ILE A 276 -10.38 -17.63 -67.15
C ILE A 276 -11.49 -17.62 -66.08
N PHE A 277 -12.49 -16.74 -66.20
CA PHE A 277 -13.61 -16.74 -65.24
C PHE A 277 -14.43 -18.04 -65.29
N GLU A 278 -14.61 -18.64 -66.47
CA GLU A 278 -15.26 -19.95 -66.63
C GLU A 278 -14.45 -21.08 -65.97
N GLU A 279 -13.14 -21.12 -66.19
CA GLU A 279 -12.24 -22.09 -65.56
C GLU A 279 -12.23 -21.98 -64.04
N LEU A 280 -12.38 -20.77 -63.50
CA LEU A 280 -12.48 -20.52 -62.05
C LEU A 280 -13.88 -20.74 -61.48
N GLY A 281 -14.91 -20.87 -62.32
CA GLY A 281 -16.30 -20.85 -61.89
C GLY A 281 -16.74 -19.51 -61.27
N ASP A 282 -16.03 -18.42 -61.57
CA ASP A 282 -16.31 -17.08 -61.03
C ASP A 282 -17.53 -16.46 -61.72
N LYS A 283 -18.72 -16.83 -61.23
CA LYS A 283 -20.00 -16.33 -61.76
C LYS A 283 -20.11 -14.81 -61.71
N GLN A 284 -19.48 -14.15 -60.74
CA GLN A 284 -19.49 -12.69 -60.64
C GLN A 284 -18.65 -12.06 -61.74
N GLY A 285 -17.42 -12.55 -61.93
CA GLY A 285 -16.55 -12.16 -63.03
C GLY A 285 -17.18 -12.41 -64.40
N MET A 286 -17.81 -13.57 -64.59
CA MET A 286 -18.58 -13.90 -65.80
C MET A 286 -19.70 -12.89 -66.06
N ALA A 287 -20.50 -12.55 -65.05
CA ALA A 287 -21.60 -11.60 -65.21
C ALA A 287 -21.11 -10.22 -65.63
N ILE A 288 -20.02 -9.72 -65.02
CA ILE A 288 -19.41 -8.44 -65.38
C ILE A 288 -18.86 -8.50 -66.81
N ASN A 289 -18.10 -9.53 -67.15
CA ASN A 289 -17.51 -9.69 -68.47
C ASN A 289 -18.57 -9.85 -69.58
N PHE A 290 -19.69 -10.53 -69.31
CA PHE A 290 -20.82 -10.55 -70.25
C PHE A 290 -21.40 -9.16 -70.51
N ASN A 291 -21.46 -8.29 -69.50
CA ASN A 291 -21.85 -6.90 -69.73
C ASN A 291 -20.81 -6.17 -70.61
N THR A 292 -19.51 -6.36 -70.35
CA THR A 292 -18.42 -5.79 -71.17
C THR A 292 -18.51 -6.27 -72.63
N LEU A 293 -18.71 -7.56 -72.89
CA LEU A 293 -18.94 -8.11 -74.23
C LEU A 293 -20.18 -7.49 -74.88
N GLY A 294 -21.27 -7.32 -74.13
CA GLY A 294 -22.47 -6.63 -74.58
C GLY A 294 -22.19 -5.21 -75.06
N GLU A 295 -21.41 -4.45 -74.30
CA GLU A 295 -20.99 -3.08 -74.65
C GLU A 295 -20.07 -3.04 -75.88
N ILE A 296 -19.17 -4.01 -76.03
CA ILE A 296 -18.27 -4.11 -77.20
C ILE A 296 -19.09 -4.39 -78.47
N TYR A 297 -19.98 -5.38 -78.46
CA TYR A 297 -20.84 -5.69 -79.60
C TYR A 297 -21.80 -4.54 -79.94
N ALA A 298 -22.35 -3.86 -78.93
CA ALA A 298 -23.18 -2.67 -79.14
C ALA A 298 -22.42 -1.53 -79.81
N GLY A 299 -21.15 -1.30 -79.41
CA GLY A 299 -20.27 -0.32 -80.05
C GLY A 299 -19.96 -0.67 -81.52
N LYS A 300 -19.80 -1.96 -81.83
CA LYS A 300 -19.62 -2.48 -83.20
C LYS A 300 -20.90 -2.44 -84.05
N GLY A 301 -22.05 -2.14 -83.44
CA GLY A 301 -23.36 -2.09 -84.11
C GLY A 301 -24.10 -3.44 -84.17
N ASP A 302 -23.52 -4.52 -83.65
CA ASP A 302 -24.16 -5.84 -83.55
C ASP A 302 -25.03 -5.91 -82.29
N TYR A 303 -26.21 -5.30 -82.40
CA TYR A 303 -27.12 -5.17 -81.27
C TYR A 303 -27.80 -6.48 -80.87
N GLU A 304 -27.87 -7.47 -81.76
CA GLU A 304 -28.48 -8.76 -81.46
C GLU A 304 -27.58 -9.54 -80.49
N ARG A 305 -26.28 -9.64 -80.80
CA ARG A 305 -25.30 -10.25 -79.89
C ARG A 305 -25.18 -9.46 -78.61
N ALA A 306 -25.17 -8.12 -78.69
CA ALA A 306 -25.14 -7.27 -77.50
C ALA A 306 -26.27 -7.60 -76.53
N LEU A 307 -27.51 -7.67 -77.00
CA LEU A 307 -28.67 -8.02 -76.18
C LEU A 307 -28.58 -9.42 -75.58
N ASN A 308 -28.07 -10.40 -76.33
CA ASN A 308 -27.85 -11.76 -75.82
C ASN A 308 -26.86 -11.75 -74.63
N TYR A 309 -25.74 -11.04 -74.77
CA TYR A 309 -24.75 -10.93 -73.70
C TYR A 309 -25.28 -10.15 -72.48
N PHE A 310 -26.03 -9.07 -72.66
CA PHE A 310 -26.70 -8.40 -71.53
C PHE A 310 -27.73 -9.31 -70.84
N GLN A 311 -28.45 -10.15 -71.58
CA GLN A 311 -29.37 -11.14 -70.99
C GLN A 311 -28.63 -12.21 -70.19
N LYS A 312 -27.49 -12.72 -70.70
CA LYS A 312 -26.62 -13.64 -69.96
C LYS A 312 -26.10 -12.98 -68.67
N SER A 313 -25.62 -11.74 -68.77
CA SER A 313 -25.17 -10.96 -67.61
C SER A 313 -26.28 -10.80 -66.57
N LEU A 314 -27.49 -10.39 -66.98
CA LEU A 314 -28.66 -10.26 -66.09
C LEU A 314 -29.07 -11.60 -65.45
N ALA A 315 -29.09 -12.69 -66.22
CA ALA A 315 -29.44 -14.01 -65.71
C ALA A 315 -28.43 -14.50 -64.67
N THR A 316 -27.13 -14.39 -64.97
CA THR A 316 -26.07 -14.75 -64.03
C THR A 316 -26.10 -13.85 -62.80
N ALA A 317 -26.21 -12.53 -62.98
CA ALA A 317 -26.30 -11.56 -61.89
C ALA A 317 -27.47 -11.83 -60.94
N ARG A 318 -28.66 -12.18 -61.49
CA ARG A 318 -29.82 -12.59 -60.68
C ARG A 318 -29.57 -13.90 -59.94
N SER A 319 -28.93 -14.88 -60.58
CA SER A 319 -28.62 -16.16 -59.95
C SER A 319 -27.67 -16.04 -58.75
N ILE A 320 -26.80 -15.03 -58.76
CA ILE A 320 -25.89 -14.72 -57.65
C ILE A 320 -26.43 -13.60 -56.73
N GLY A 321 -27.66 -13.12 -56.96
CA GLY A 321 -28.27 -12.06 -56.15
C GLY A 321 -27.63 -10.67 -56.29
N SER A 322 -26.77 -10.44 -57.29
CA SER A 322 -26.05 -9.17 -57.45
C SER A 322 -26.94 -8.07 -58.05
N LYS A 323 -27.60 -7.30 -57.18
CA LYS A 323 -28.40 -6.13 -57.57
C LYS A 323 -27.56 -5.06 -58.29
N PHE A 324 -26.28 -4.91 -57.93
CA PHE A 324 -25.37 -3.96 -58.57
C PHE A 324 -25.15 -4.26 -60.05
N ILE A 325 -24.87 -5.52 -60.40
CA ILE A 325 -24.64 -5.90 -61.81
C ILE A 325 -25.95 -5.78 -62.61
N VAL A 326 -27.09 -6.12 -61.99
CA VAL A 326 -28.42 -5.92 -62.58
C VAL A 326 -28.69 -4.44 -62.87
N GLN A 327 -28.39 -3.55 -61.91
CA GLN A 327 -28.49 -2.11 -62.07
C GLN A 327 -27.65 -1.61 -63.25
N GLN A 328 -26.37 -2.02 -63.33
CA GLN A 328 -25.47 -1.60 -64.40
C GLN A 328 -25.96 -2.04 -65.77
N ASN A 329 -26.43 -3.28 -65.91
CA ASN A 329 -27.02 -3.77 -67.15
C ASN A 329 -28.21 -2.91 -67.60
N TYR A 330 -29.13 -2.57 -66.69
CA TYR A 330 -30.27 -1.72 -67.04
C TYR A 330 -29.87 -0.30 -67.44
N ARG A 331 -28.87 0.27 -66.77
CA ARG A 331 -28.32 1.57 -67.15
C ARG A 331 -27.74 1.53 -68.57
N THR A 332 -26.85 0.57 -68.83
CA THR A 332 -26.20 0.41 -70.13
C THR A 332 -27.22 0.12 -71.25
N LEU A 333 -28.22 -0.73 -70.99
CA LEU A 333 -29.31 -1.00 -71.93
C LEU A 333 -30.16 0.24 -72.22
N ALA A 334 -30.42 1.08 -71.21
CA ALA A 334 -31.13 2.34 -71.38
C ALA A 334 -30.32 3.32 -72.26
N GLU A 335 -29.03 3.48 -71.98
CA GLU A 335 -28.11 4.31 -72.75
C GLU A 335 -28.03 3.87 -74.22
N ILE A 336 -27.87 2.56 -74.48
CA ILE A 336 -27.84 2.00 -75.84
C ILE A 336 -29.19 2.16 -76.56
N CYS A 337 -30.31 2.00 -75.85
CA CYS A 337 -31.62 2.22 -76.47
C CYS A 337 -31.83 3.70 -76.82
N ALA A 338 -31.38 4.61 -75.95
CA ALA A 338 -31.49 6.06 -76.16
C ALA A 338 -30.62 6.53 -77.33
N SER A 339 -29.37 6.05 -77.42
CA SER A 339 -28.47 6.41 -78.54
C SER A 339 -28.97 5.93 -79.90
N ARG A 340 -29.87 4.93 -79.92
CA ARG A 340 -30.54 4.42 -81.13
C ARG A 340 -31.91 5.06 -81.39
N GLY A 341 -32.30 6.07 -80.63
CA GLY A 341 -33.62 6.73 -80.74
C GLY A 341 -34.80 5.89 -80.26
N LYS A 342 -34.57 4.76 -79.58
CA LYS A 342 -35.63 3.88 -79.03
C LYS A 342 -36.05 4.34 -77.63
N TYR A 343 -36.52 5.59 -77.53
CA TYR A 343 -36.77 6.28 -76.25
C TYR A 343 -37.76 5.55 -75.33
N LYS A 344 -38.81 4.90 -75.87
CA LYS A 344 -39.76 4.13 -75.06
C LYS A 344 -39.10 2.93 -74.35
N LYS A 345 -38.23 2.19 -75.05
CA LYS A 345 -37.48 1.07 -74.45
C LYS A 345 -36.41 1.59 -73.48
N ALA A 346 -35.75 2.70 -73.84
CA ALA A 346 -34.79 3.35 -72.97
C ALA A 346 -35.43 3.79 -71.64
N TYR A 347 -36.61 4.40 -71.70
CA TYR A 347 -37.38 4.80 -70.52
C TYR A 347 -37.75 3.60 -69.64
N ASN A 348 -38.22 2.49 -70.23
CA ASN A 348 -38.54 1.28 -69.45
C ASN A 348 -37.31 0.71 -68.73
N TYR A 349 -36.15 0.63 -69.42
CA TYR A 349 -34.91 0.20 -68.78
C TYR A 349 -34.43 1.19 -67.73
N TYR A 350 -34.63 2.48 -67.95
CA TYR A 350 -34.32 3.51 -66.97
C TYR A 350 -35.21 3.41 -65.71
N GLN A 351 -36.49 3.08 -65.87
CA GLN A 351 -37.39 2.80 -64.74
C GLN A 351 -36.94 1.57 -63.95
N LEU A 352 -36.56 0.48 -64.63
CA LEU A 352 -36.00 -0.71 -63.99
C LEU A 352 -34.67 -0.40 -63.28
N TYR A 353 -33.81 0.41 -63.91
CA TYR A 353 -32.60 0.94 -63.29
C TYR A 353 -32.92 1.73 -62.03
N SER A 354 -33.90 2.64 -62.06
CA SER A 354 -34.32 3.43 -60.90
C SER A 354 -34.86 2.53 -59.80
N GLN A 355 -35.75 1.58 -60.11
CA GLN A 355 -36.29 0.63 -59.13
C GLN A 355 -35.20 -0.20 -58.46
N VAL A 356 -34.21 -0.69 -59.22
CA VAL A 356 -33.09 -1.44 -58.65
C VAL A 356 -32.15 -0.53 -57.86
N LYS A 357 -31.88 0.69 -58.34
CA LYS A 357 -31.12 1.72 -57.62
C LYS A 357 -31.80 2.07 -56.29
N ASP A 358 -33.11 2.28 -56.32
CA ASP A 358 -33.93 2.56 -55.15
C ASP A 358 -33.97 1.33 -54.24
N SER A 359 -34.05 0.10 -54.75
CA SER A 359 -33.94 -1.13 -53.94
C SER A 359 -32.54 -1.35 -53.32
N ILE A 360 -31.48 -0.84 -53.95
CA ILE A 360 -30.12 -0.81 -53.39
C ILE A 360 -30.02 0.24 -52.27
N ILE A 361 -30.72 1.37 -52.41
CA ILE A 361 -30.65 2.52 -51.49
C ILE A 361 -31.72 2.45 -50.36
N ASN A 362 -32.86 1.79 -50.59
CA ASN A 362 -34.07 1.85 -49.78
C ASN A 362 -35.08 0.75 -50.18
N GLU A 363 -35.05 -0.39 -49.47
CA GLU A 363 -36.25 -1.08 -48.95
C GLU A 363 -35.85 -2.37 -48.26
N ASP A 364 -34.98 -3.18 -48.85
CA ASP A 364 -34.52 -4.42 -48.20
C ASP A 364 -33.59 -4.11 -47.03
N SER A 365 -32.63 -3.20 -47.21
CA SER A 365 -31.75 -2.80 -46.11
C SER A 365 -32.55 -2.15 -45.01
N ASN A 366 -33.48 -1.24 -45.27
CA ASN A 366 -34.26 -0.58 -44.21
C ASN A 366 -35.37 -1.43 -43.61
N LYS A 367 -35.96 -2.38 -44.34
CA LYS A 367 -36.99 -3.28 -43.83
C LYS A 367 -36.37 -4.49 -43.13
N GLN A 368 -35.23 -5.01 -43.59
CA GLN A 368 -34.42 -5.95 -42.82
C GLN A 368 -33.73 -5.25 -41.65
N ILE A 369 -33.24 -4.01 -41.77
CA ILE A 369 -32.77 -3.21 -40.62
C ILE A 369 -33.92 -2.90 -39.69
N ALA A 370 -35.14 -2.62 -40.14
CA ALA A 370 -36.28 -2.36 -39.26
C ALA A 370 -36.85 -3.65 -38.63
N GLU A 371 -36.92 -4.76 -39.36
CA GLU A 371 -37.31 -6.07 -38.85
C GLU A 371 -36.23 -6.67 -37.96
N MET A 372 -34.95 -6.44 -38.26
CA MET A 372 -33.80 -6.87 -37.46
C MET A 372 -33.51 -5.91 -36.33
N ASP A 373 -33.83 -4.61 -36.42
CA ASP A 373 -33.90 -3.66 -35.30
C ASP A 373 -35.13 -3.93 -34.45
N ALA A 374 -36.24 -4.39 -35.00
CA ALA A 374 -37.40 -4.82 -34.23
C ALA A 374 -37.12 -6.16 -33.55
N LYS A 375 -36.43 -7.09 -34.23
CA LYS A 375 -35.98 -8.38 -33.68
C LYS A 375 -34.82 -8.19 -32.71
N TYR A 376 -33.91 -7.24 -32.92
CA TYR A 376 -32.84 -6.82 -32.01
C TYR A 376 -33.39 -6.00 -30.87
N LYS A 377 -34.33 -5.06 -31.06
CA LYS A 377 -35.04 -4.39 -29.96
C LYS A 377 -35.89 -5.39 -29.18
N SER A 378 -36.46 -6.40 -29.82
CA SER A 378 -37.18 -7.49 -29.15
C SER A 378 -36.21 -8.43 -28.44
N GLN A 379 -35.08 -8.82 -29.02
CA GLN A 379 -34.05 -9.66 -28.40
C GLN A 379 -33.31 -8.93 -27.30
N LYS A 380 -32.97 -7.65 -27.50
CA LYS A 380 -32.43 -6.73 -26.50
C LYS A 380 -33.48 -6.39 -25.47
N LYS A 381 -34.78 -6.34 -25.77
CA LYS A 381 -35.84 -6.22 -24.76
C LYS A 381 -36.07 -7.54 -24.03
N ILE A 382 -35.91 -8.69 -24.66
CA ILE A 382 -35.93 -10.02 -24.03
C ILE A 382 -34.67 -10.20 -23.20
N GLU A 383 -33.52 -9.74 -23.66
CA GLU A 383 -32.23 -9.78 -22.96
C GLU A 383 -32.21 -8.73 -21.85
N LEU A 384 -32.79 -7.55 -22.05
CA LEU A 384 -32.99 -6.53 -21.01
C LEU A 384 -34.12 -6.93 -20.07
N LEU A 385 -35.11 -7.72 -20.48
CA LEU A 385 -36.12 -8.32 -19.61
C LEU A 385 -35.58 -9.56 -18.91
N MET A 386 -34.65 -10.31 -19.51
CA MET A 386 -33.93 -11.41 -18.88
C MET A 386 -32.83 -10.88 -17.99
N LYS A 387 -32.25 -9.72 -18.32
CA LYS A 387 -31.29 -8.99 -17.51
C LYS A 387 -32.03 -8.23 -16.43
N ASP A 388 -33.21 -7.64 -16.65
CA ASP A 388 -34.09 -7.08 -15.62
C ASP A 388 -34.74 -8.18 -14.81
N LYS A 389 -35.02 -9.36 -15.36
CA LYS A 389 -35.49 -10.51 -14.59
C LYS A 389 -34.35 -11.10 -13.80
N LYS A 390 -33.14 -11.20 -14.36
CA LYS A 390 -31.93 -11.60 -13.61
C LYS A 390 -31.45 -10.51 -12.67
N LEU A 391 -31.71 -9.23 -12.95
CA LEU A 391 -31.37 -8.08 -12.13
C LEU A 391 -32.44 -7.93 -11.06
N LYS A 392 -33.71 -8.21 -11.32
CA LYS A 392 -34.77 -8.34 -10.32
C LYS A 392 -34.61 -9.60 -9.50
N GLU A 393 -34.21 -10.73 -10.09
CA GLU A 393 -33.89 -11.96 -9.36
C GLU A 393 -32.58 -11.79 -8.59
N ALA A 394 -31.61 -11.04 -9.12
CA ALA A 394 -30.39 -10.67 -8.41
C ALA A 394 -30.61 -9.51 -7.45
N GLU A 395 -31.62 -8.65 -7.62
CA GLU A 395 -32.03 -7.57 -6.71
C GLU A 395 -32.93 -8.14 -5.64
N ILE A 396 -33.73 -9.17 -5.93
CA ILE A 396 -34.48 -9.96 -4.97
C ILE A 396 -33.50 -10.87 -4.24
N ALA A 397 -32.55 -11.53 -4.91
CA ALA A 397 -31.50 -12.30 -4.24
C ALA A 397 -30.48 -11.41 -3.54
N MET A 398 -30.22 -10.19 -4.02
CA MET A 398 -29.40 -9.18 -3.35
C MET A 398 -30.21 -8.49 -2.26
N HIS A 399 -31.51 -8.27 -2.38
CA HIS A 399 -32.37 -7.83 -1.28
C HIS A 399 -32.62 -8.93 -0.28
N GLU A 400 -32.63 -10.20 -0.67
CA GLU A 400 -32.71 -11.35 0.23
C GLU A 400 -31.35 -11.57 0.87
N ALA A 401 -30.23 -11.42 0.14
CA ALA A 401 -28.88 -11.45 0.69
C ALA A 401 -28.55 -10.18 1.47
N GLU A 402 -29.16 -9.03 1.17
CA GLU A 402 -29.10 -7.78 1.93
C GLU A 402 -30.07 -7.84 3.08
N LYS A 403 -31.19 -8.55 3.00
CA LYS A 403 -32.09 -8.81 4.11
C LYS A 403 -31.54 -9.91 4.99
N GLU A 404 -30.76 -10.84 4.47
CA GLU A 404 -29.96 -11.80 5.23
C GLU A 404 -28.74 -11.09 5.80
N LYS A 405 -28.01 -10.26 5.05
CA LYS A 405 -26.95 -9.39 5.60
C LYS A 405 -27.51 -8.35 6.55
N TRP A 406 -28.71 -7.83 6.35
CA TRP A 406 -29.39 -6.88 7.23
C TRP A 406 -30.05 -7.62 8.36
N LYS A 407 -30.45 -8.89 8.24
CA LYS A 407 -30.80 -9.74 9.38
C LYS A 407 -29.53 -10.09 10.15
N THR A 408 -28.41 -10.37 9.51
CA THR A 408 -27.12 -10.63 10.16
C THR A 408 -26.55 -9.36 10.74
N GLN A 409 -26.68 -8.20 10.10
CA GLN A 409 -26.26 -6.89 10.58
C GLN A 409 -27.24 -6.33 11.60
N ARG A 410 -28.55 -6.56 11.48
CA ARG A 410 -29.57 -6.24 12.49
C ARG A 410 -29.43 -7.19 13.66
N ASN A 411 -29.20 -8.48 13.47
CA ASN A 411 -28.95 -9.42 14.54
C ASN A 411 -27.58 -9.14 15.15
N LEU A 412 -26.58 -8.76 14.36
CA LEU A 412 -25.29 -8.26 14.84
C LEU A 412 -25.47 -6.91 15.51
N LEU A 413 -26.37 -6.03 15.08
CA LEU A 413 -26.68 -4.75 15.72
C LEU A 413 -27.57 -4.95 16.93
N ILE A 414 -28.38 -6.01 17.01
CA ILE A 414 -29.15 -6.41 18.18
C ILE A 414 -28.21 -7.08 19.15
N VAL A 415 -27.24 -7.89 18.70
CA VAL A 415 -26.20 -8.48 19.52
C VAL A 415 -25.22 -7.41 19.95
N VAL A 416 -24.83 -6.48 19.10
CA VAL A 416 -23.96 -5.33 19.40
C VAL A 416 -24.73 -4.32 20.21
N ALA A 417 -26.02 -4.07 19.99
CA ALA A 417 -26.85 -3.24 20.86
C ALA A 417 -27.13 -3.96 22.18
N ALA A 418 -27.29 -5.28 22.21
CA ALA A 418 -27.41 -6.05 23.45
C ALA A 418 -26.06 -6.16 24.15
N LEU A 419 -24.93 -6.14 23.44
CA LEU A 419 -23.58 -6.07 23.97
C LEU A 419 -23.24 -4.65 24.39
N ILE A 420 -23.73 -3.61 23.72
CA ILE A 420 -23.62 -2.20 24.10
C ILE A 420 -24.58 -1.92 25.24
N PHE A 421 -25.74 -2.55 25.30
CA PHE A 421 -26.68 -2.42 26.41
C PHE A 421 -26.23 -3.28 27.57
N ALA A 422 -25.63 -4.45 27.35
CA ALA A 422 -24.96 -5.23 28.38
C ALA A 422 -23.67 -4.56 28.81
N LEU A 423 -22.93 -3.89 27.91
CA LEU A 423 -21.73 -3.10 28.21
C LEU A 423 -22.11 -1.77 28.83
N ALA A 424 -23.23 -1.14 28.48
CA ALA A 424 -23.74 0.09 29.09
C ALA A 424 -24.43 -0.24 30.39
N PHE A 425 -25.07 -1.40 30.52
CA PHE A 425 -25.53 -1.95 31.79
C PHE A 425 -24.36 -2.39 32.62
N PHE A 426 -23.30 -2.97 32.05
CA PHE A 426 -22.07 -3.36 32.74
C PHE A 426 -21.23 -2.14 33.07
N ILE A 427 -21.20 -1.09 32.25
CA ILE A 427 -20.58 0.21 32.52
C ILE A 427 -21.44 0.95 33.52
N PHE A 428 -22.77 0.91 33.43
CA PHE A 428 -23.68 1.52 34.41
C PHE A 428 -23.63 0.76 35.72
N TRP A 429 -23.50 -0.55 35.70
CA TRP A 429 -23.28 -1.42 36.84
C TRP A 429 -21.88 -1.18 37.37
N LEU A 430 -20.84 -1.11 36.53
CA LEU A 430 -19.47 -0.77 36.88
C LEU A 430 -19.38 0.67 37.34
N PHE A 431 -20.24 1.58 36.91
CA PHE A 431 -20.33 3.00 37.28
C PHE A 431 -21.17 3.17 38.53
N ARG A 432 -22.14 2.30 38.77
CA ARG A 432 -22.86 2.18 40.03
C ARG A 432 -21.97 1.52 41.08
N GLN A 433 -21.20 0.51 40.70
CA GLN A 433 -20.11 -0.08 41.46
C GLN A 433 -18.98 0.92 41.60
N HIS A 434 -18.60 1.69 40.58
CA HIS A 434 -17.56 2.71 40.66
C HIS A 434 -18.03 3.87 41.51
N ARG A 435 -19.31 4.25 41.48
CA ARG A 435 -19.87 5.25 42.41
C ARG A 435 -19.97 4.68 43.81
N LYS A 436 -20.22 3.38 43.97
CA LYS A 436 -20.19 2.71 45.27
C LYS A 436 -18.76 2.63 45.79
N HIS A 437 -17.81 2.18 44.98
CA HIS A 437 -16.36 2.11 45.21
C HIS A 437 -15.73 3.49 45.29
N ALA A 438 -16.22 4.50 44.59
CA ALA A 438 -15.73 5.88 44.66
C ALA A 438 -16.30 6.57 45.89
N ARG A 439 -17.55 6.31 46.30
CA ARG A 439 -18.04 6.74 47.62
C ARG A 439 -17.34 6.00 48.76
N ILE A 440 -17.02 4.73 48.58
CA ILE A 440 -16.23 3.94 49.53
C ILE A 440 -14.77 4.43 49.52
N ALA A 441 -14.20 4.74 48.36
CA ALA A 441 -12.84 5.25 48.22
C ALA A 441 -12.73 6.69 48.72
N GLU A 442 -13.73 7.54 48.49
CA GLU A 442 -13.85 8.89 49.05
C GLU A 442 -13.99 8.79 50.56
N ARG A 443 -14.86 7.93 51.09
CA ARG A 443 -14.90 7.64 52.53
C ARG A 443 -13.59 7.09 53.08
N HIS A 444 -12.92 6.18 52.37
CA HIS A 444 -11.62 5.68 52.79
C HIS A 444 -10.53 6.73 52.66
N THR A 445 -10.62 7.65 51.69
CA THR A 445 -9.67 8.75 51.51
C THR A 445 -9.87 9.78 52.61
N GLU A 446 -11.12 10.14 52.94
CA GLU A 446 -11.48 10.96 54.09
C GLU A 446 -11.09 10.29 55.42
N GLU A 447 -11.32 8.98 55.57
CA GLU A 447 -10.86 8.22 56.74
C GLU A 447 -9.33 8.15 56.82
N ILE A 448 -8.63 8.02 55.69
CA ILE A 448 -7.16 8.00 55.63
C ILE A 448 -6.61 9.39 55.94
N GLU A 449 -7.21 10.45 55.40
CA GLU A 449 -6.81 11.83 55.64
C GLU A 449 -7.03 12.20 57.12
N GLN A 450 -8.18 11.83 57.68
CA GLN A 450 -8.48 12.00 59.09
C GLN A 450 -7.53 11.17 59.97
N LYS A 451 -7.30 9.88 59.65
CA LYS A 451 -6.34 9.04 60.39
C LYS A 451 -4.91 9.55 60.27
N SER A 452 -4.50 10.03 59.11
CA SER A 452 -3.17 10.61 58.90
C SER A 452 -3.01 11.87 59.74
N LYS A 453 -4.04 12.72 59.80
CA LYS A 453 -4.06 13.90 60.67
C LYS A 453 -3.97 13.51 62.15
N ASP A 454 -4.78 12.56 62.60
CA ASP A 454 -4.78 12.07 63.98
C ASP A 454 -3.42 11.42 64.36
N ILE A 455 -2.77 10.70 63.44
CA ILE A 455 -1.43 10.13 63.63
C ILE A 455 -0.38 11.24 63.72
N THR A 456 -0.40 12.23 62.82
CA THR A 456 0.54 13.36 62.86
C THR A 456 0.38 14.15 64.16
N GLU A 457 -0.84 14.44 64.59
CA GLU A 457 -1.12 15.09 65.88
C GLU A 457 -0.59 14.25 67.06
N SER A 458 -0.74 12.92 67.01
CA SER A 458 -0.20 12.01 68.03
C SER A 458 1.33 11.99 68.08
N ILE A 459 2.00 12.08 66.92
CA ILE A 459 3.48 12.11 66.86
C ILE A 459 4.01 13.47 67.35
N LEU A 460 3.36 14.58 66.99
CA LEU A 460 3.70 15.91 67.52
C LEU A 460 3.46 16.01 69.03
N TYR A 461 2.43 15.34 69.53
CA TYR A 461 2.20 15.20 70.97
C TYR A 461 3.32 14.38 71.64
N ALA A 462 3.77 13.28 71.04
CA ALA A 462 4.91 12.50 71.52
C ALA A 462 6.22 13.33 71.54
N GLN A 463 6.45 14.18 70.53
CA GLN A 463 7.57 15.12 70.53
C GLN A 463 7.49 16.12 71.68
N SER A 464 6.30 16.67 71.94
CA SER A 464 6.07 17.62 73.04
C SER A 464 6.38 16.97 74.39
N ILE A 465 5.98 15.71 74.58
CA ILE A 465 6.33 14.94 75.78
C ILE A 465 7.85 14.71 75.86
N GLN A 466 8.50 14.28 74.77
CA GLN A 466 9.94 14.05 74.76
C GLN A 466 10.69 15.33 75.16
N GLN A 467 10.38 16.46 74.53
CA GLN A 467 11.00 17.76 74.84
C GLN A 467 10.78 18.18 76.30
N ALA A 468 9.59 17.93 76.87
CA ALA A 468 9.32 18.23 78.27
C ALA A 468 10.11 17.35 79.26
N THR A 469 10.62 16.20 78.82
CA THR A 469 11.44 15.31 79.66
C THR A 469 12.95 15.52 79.51
N LEU A 470 13.39 16.09 78.39
CA LEU A 470 14.81 16.39 78.17
C LEU A 470 15.28 17.51 79.11
N PRO A 471 16.54 17.48 79.61
CA PRO A 471 17.09 18.60 80.34
C PRO A 471 17.08 19.87 79.50
N GLU A 472 16.84 21.03 80.13
CA GLU A 472 16.97 22.29 79.40
C GLU A 472 18.44 22.53 79.03
N ILE A 473 18.71 22.82 77.75
CA ILE A 473 20.07 23.11 77.26
C ILE A 473 20.71 24.26 78.06
N ASP A 474 19.90 25.18 78.55
CA ASP A 474 20.34 26.30 79.38
C ASP A 474 20.91 25.84 80.73
N GLU A 475 20.47 24.72 81.30
CA GLU A 475 21.08 24.14 82.50
C GLU A 475 22.51 23.67 82.21
N ILE A 476 22.74 23.04 81.06
CA ILE A 476 24.08 22.61 80.62
C ILE A 476 24.97 23.83 80.36
N LYS A 477 24.45 24.85 79.67
CA LYS A 477 25.18 26.12 79.43
C LYS A 477 25.46 26.91 80.71
N SER A 478 24.59 26.83 81.71
CA SER A 478 24.84 27.44 83.01
C SER A 478 25.93 26.70 83.80
N ALA A 479 26.04 25.38 83.57
CA ALA A 479 27.01 24.54 84.22
C ALA A 479 28.41 24.65 83.61
N PHE A 480 28.52 24.87 82.30
CA PHE A 480 29.81 24.98 81.60
C PHE A 480 29.92 26.32 80.88
N SER A 481 30.97 27.09 81.20
CA SER A 481 31.15 28.46 80.69
C SER A 481 31.37 28.55 79.17
N ASP A 482 31.85 27.47 78.55
CA ASP A 482 32.06 27.38 77.09
C ASP A 482 31.68 25.95 76.64
N CYS A 483 30.46 25.75 76.18
CA CYS A 483 29.96 24.46 75.70
C CYS A 483 28.89 24.60 74.61
N PHE A 484 28.65 23.53 73.87
CA PHE A 484 27.53 23.41 72.95
C PHE A 484 26.89 22.03 73.01
N VAL A 485 25.59 21.98 72.68
CA VAL A 485 24.86 20.75 72.35
C VAL A 485 24.32 20.94 70.94
N LEU A 486 24.81 20.12 70.01
CA LEU A 486 24.29 19.98 68.66
C LEU A 486 23.37 18.77 68.65
N PHE A 487 22.07 19.00 68.70
CA PHE A 487 21.04 17.97 68.71
C PHE A 487 20.10 18.21 67.54
N ARG A 488 20.14 17.30 66.55
CA ARG A 488 19.34 17.39 65.32
C ARG A 488 18.65 16.05 65.08
N PRO A 489 17.37 15.90 65.47
CA PRO A 489 16.60 14.70 65.20
C PRO A 489 16.43 14.44 63.70
N ARG A 490 16.40 13.17 63.29
CA ARG A 490 16.10 12.78 61.90
C ARG A 490 14.61 12.83 61.60
N ASP A 491 13.82 12.24 62.49
CA ASP A 491 12.36 12.24 62.46
C ASP A 491 11.80 13.25 63.48
N ILE A 492 10.48 13.41 63.56
CA ILE A 492 9.82 14.36 64.50
C ILE A 492 10.25 14.11 65.98
N VAL A 493 10.58 12.87 66.31
CA VAL A 493 11.02 12.42 67.64
C VAL A 493 12.35 11.69 67.47
N SER A 494 13.36 12.06 68.26
CA SER A 494 14.72 11.49 68.16
C SER A 494 14.85 10.21 68.97
N GLY A 495 15.67 9.26 68.54
CA GLY A 495 16.19 8.19 69.40
C GLY A 495 17.34 8.66 70.28
N ASP A 496 18.12 9.64 69.83
CA ASP A 496 19.24 10.18 70.59
C ASP A 496 18.79 11.02 71.79
N LEU A 497 19.60 10.99 72.83
CA LEU A 497 19.37 11.70 74.09
C LEU A 497 20.68 12.33 74.60
N TYR A 498 20.64 13.63 74.86
CA TYR A 498 21.61 14.27 75.75
C TYR A 498 21.03 14.30 77.17
N TRP A 499 21.88 14.03 78.16
CA TRP A 499 21.47 14.04 79.56
C TRP A 499 22.48 14.77 80.41
N TYR A 500 22.02 15.52 81.42
CA TYR A 500 22.86 16.29 82.32
C TYR A 500 22.28 16.28 83.74
N SER A 501 23.16 16.23 84.73
CA SER A 501 22.81 16.49 86.13
C SER A 501 24.02 17.00 86.91
N ARG A 502 23.73 17.70 88.01
CA ARG A 502 24.74 18.18 88.96
C ARG A 502 24.52 17.56 90.32
N ARG A 503 25.58 16.97 90.87
CA ARG A 503 25.59 16.46 92.25
C ARG A 503 26.77 17.02 93.02
N GLY A 504 26.48 17.91 93.95
CA GLY A 504 27.52 18.68 94.65
C GLY A 504 28.36 19.47 93.65
N ASN A 505 29.66 19.15 93.59
CA ASN A 505 30.59 19.76 92.64
C ASN A 505 30.81 18.93 91.37
N THR A 506 30.30 17.70 91.33
CA THR A 506 30.40 16.82 90.15
C THR A 506 29.34 17.20 89.12
N ARG A 507 29.77 17.38 87.87
CA ARG A 507 28.90 17.63 86.72
C ARG A 507 28.87 16.39 85.85
N ILE A 508 27.73 15.77 85.70
CA ILE A 508 27.58 14.51 84.96
C ILE A 508 26.87 14.82 83.64
N ILE A 509 27.45 14.35 82.54
CA ILE A 509 26.87 14.55 81.21
C ILE A 509 26.99 13.27 80.38
N CYS A 510 25.92 12.98 79.62
CA CYS A 510 25.84 11.82 78.76
C CYS A 510 25.41 12.19 77.35
N ALA A 511 26.01 11.51 76.36
CA ALA A 511 25.45 11.38 75.02
C ALA A 511 25.00 9.92 74.86
N VAL A 512 23.73 9.73 74.57
CA VAL A 512 23.07 8.43 74.48
C VAL A 512 22.49 8.29 73.07
N ASP A 513 22.91 7.25 72.37
CA ASP A 513 22.35 6.79 71.11
C ASP A 513 21.40 5.63 71.39
N CYS A 514 20.09 5.84 71.22
CA CYS A 514 19.13 4.76 71.41
C CYS A 514 18.78 4.11 70.08
N THR A 515 18.61 2.79 70.10
CA THR A 515 18.18 2.07 68.90
C THR A 515 16.77 2.49 68.47
N GLY A 516 16.62 2.80 67.19
CA GLY A 516 15.34 3.10 66.56
C GLY A 516 15.11 4.61 66.42
N HIS A 517 14.23 4.98 65.49
CA HIS A 517 13.91 6.36 65.15
C HIS A 517 12.40 6.61 65.25
N GLY A 518 11.98 7.88 65.29
CA GLY A 518 10.58 8.24 65.44
C GLY A 518 10.01 7.85 66.82
N VAL A 519 8.71 7.57 66.90
CA VAL A 519 8.02 7.34 68.18
C VAL A 519 8.65 6.20 69.02
N PRO A 520 9.00 5.01 68.48
CA PRO A 520 9.66 3.97 69.27
C PRO A 520 11.04 4.39 69.80
N GLY A 521 11.84 5.09 68.99
CA GLY A 521 13.12 5.66 69.42
C GLY A 521 12.94 6.68 70.54
N GLY A 522 11.95 7.57 70.42
CA GLY A 522 11.65 8.56 71.46
C GLY A 522 11.24 7.96 72.80
N PHE A 523 10.46 6.87 72.80
CA PHE A 523 10.16 6.14 74.03
C PHE A 523 11.42 5.55 74.66
N MET A 524 12.37 5.08 73.86
CA MET A 524 13.66 4.60 74.37
C MET A 524 14.48 5.72 75.02
N SER A 525 14.53 6.90 74.39
CA SER A 525 15.16 8.09 74.96
C SER A 525 14.51 8.50 76.28
N MET A 526 13.18 8.48 76.36
CA MET A 526 12.45 8.80 77.60
C MET A 526 12.74 7.79 78.72
N ILE A 527 12.79 6.50 78.39
CA ILE A 527 13.17 5.45 79.35
C ILE A 527 14.60 5.68 79.83
N ALA A 528 15.54 5.94 78.91
CA ALA A 528 16.93 6.24 79.26
C ALA A 528 17.04 7.44 80.20
N ASN A 529 16.31 8.52 79.91
CA ASN A 529 16.26 9.73 80.72
C ASN A 529 15.73 9.47 82.13
N ASP A 530 14.60 8.77 82.27
CA ASP A 530 14.03 8.40 83.58
C ASP A 530 14.98 7.50 84.39
N MET A 531 15.61 6.50 83.75
CA MET A 531 16.55 5.62 84.43
C MET A 531 17.82 6.36 84.87
N LEU A 532 18.37 7.25 84.04
CA LEU A 532 19.51 8.08 84.40
C LEU A 532 19.18 9.01 85.58
N ASN A 533 17.98 9.61 85.57
CA ASN A 533 17.50 10.41 86.69
C ASN A 533 17.43 9.59 87.98
N GLN A 534 16.83 8.40 87.95
CA GLN A 534 16.77 7.51 89.12
C GLN A 534 18.17 7.12 89.62
N ILE A 535 19.08 6.77 88.72
CA ILE A 535 20.44 6.32 89.08
C ILE A 535 21.21 7.44 89.78
N VAL A 536 21.17 8.66 89.25
CA VAL A 536 21.98 9.77 89.76
C VAL A 536 21.31 10.48 90.94
N HIS A 537 20.00 10.75 90.86
CA HIS A 537 19.28 11.50 91.89
C HIS A 537 18.77 10.61 93.03
N ASP A 538 18.13 9.48 92.72
CA ASP A 538 17.47 8.66 93.75
C ASP A 538 18.45 7.66 94.37
N GLU A 539 19.26 7.00 93.55
CA GLU A 539 20.23 5.98 93.97
C GLU A 539 21.61 6.55 94.27
N HIS A 540 21.82 7.84 94.00
CA HIS A 540 23.02 8.57 94.41
C HIS A 540 24.31 7.99 93.82
N ILE A 541 24.26 7.53 92.57
CA ILE A 541 25.39 6.97 91.83
C ILE A 541 25.91 8.02 90.85
N ASP A 542 27.12 8.54 91.08
CA ASP A 542 27.76 9.56 90.26
C ASP A 542 28.99 9.07 89.49
N SER A 543 29.45 7.84 89.74
CA SER A 543 30.56 7.25 88.98
C SER A 543 30.07 6.70 87.63
N PRO A 544 30.74 7.03 86.49
CA PRO A 544 30.28 6.61 85.17
C PRO A 544 30.17 5.10 84.95
N ASP A 545 31.09 4.31 85.50
CA ASP A 545 31.11 2.85 85.36
C ASP A 545 29.93 2.18 86.07
N SER A 546 29.64 2.60 87.30
CA SER A 546 28.50 2.12 88.08
C SER A 546 27.19 2.66 87.51
N GLY A 547 27.19 3.89 86.98
CA GLY A 547 26.07 4.49 86.28
C GLY A 547 25.66 3.66 85.06
N LEU A 548 26.60 3.34 84.16
CA LEU A 548 26.33 2.51 82.99
C LEU A 548 25.89 1.08 83.36
N LYS A 549 26.46 0.49 84.41
CA LYS A 549 26.05 -0.83 84.89
C LYS A 549 24.59 -0.84 85.37
N ASN A 550 24.20 0.13 86.20
CA ASN A 550 22.82 0.21 86.69
C ASN A 550 21.85 0.57 85.56
N LEU A 551 22.29 1.38 84.59
CA LEU A 551 21.51 1.69 83.41
C LEU A 551 21.21 0.43 82.59
N ASP A 552 22.22 -0.43 82.36
CA ASP A 552 22.04 -1.73 81.68
C ASP A 552 21.02 -2.62 82.38
N GLU A 553 21.11 -2.76 83.71
CA GLU A 553 20.19 -3.59 84.49
C GLU A 553 18.76 -3.05 84.45
N LYS A 554 18.58 -1.75 84.62
CA LYS A 554 17.27 -1.08 84.63
C LYS A 554 16.62 -1.08 83.25
N VAL A 555 17.35 -0.72 82.19
CA VAL A 555 16.85 -0.73 80.81
C VAL A 555 16.50 -2.16 80.39
N SER A 556 17.36 -3.15 80.66
CA SER A 556 17.08 -4.56 80.36
C SER A 556 15.81 -5.07 81.06
N LYS A 557 15.57 -4.62 82.30
CA LYS A 557 14.36 -4.96 83.06
C LYS A 557 13.11 -4.27 82.50
N ALA A 558 13.22 -3.01 82.07
CA ALA A 558 12.14 -2.28 81.42
C ALA A 558 11.72 -2.96 80.10
N LEU A 559 12.70 -3.30 79.25
CA LEU A 559 12.48 -3.97 77.96
C LEU A 559 11.98 -5.41 78.08
N SER A 560 12.34 -6.14 79.13
CA SER A 560 11.87 -7.52 79.32
C SER A 560 10.42 -7.60 79.83
N LYS A 561 9.94 -6.57 80.54
CA LYS A 561 8.55 -6.50 81.02
C LYS A 561 7.54 -6.09 79.94
N SER A 562 7.98 -5.40 78.90
CA SER A 562 7.08 -4.82 77.88
C SER A 562 6.45 -5.84 76.92
N GLY A 563 6.90 -7.10 76.92
CA GLY A 563 6.34 -8.16 76.08
C GLY A 563 6.55 -7.94 74.56
N ILE A 564 7.35 -6.95 74.17
CA ILE A 564 7.63 -6.58 72.78
C ILE A 564 8.45 -7.70 72.12
N ARG A 565 7.82 -8.41 71.17
CA ARG A 565 8.48 -9.39 70.30
C ARG A 565 8.88 -8.71 68.99
N THR A 566 10.00 -8.04 69.00
CA THR A 566 10.69 -7.55 67.79
C THR A 566 11.97 -8.38 67.58
N ASN A 567 12.28 -8.69 66.32
CA ASN A 567 13.47 -9.47 65.93
C ASN A 567 14.77 -8.63 65.97
N THR A 568 14.68 -7.37 66.37
CA THR A 568 15.78 -6.40 66.45
C THR A 568 16.31 -6.32 67.88
N GLN A 569 17.64 -6.27 68.05
CA GLN A 569 18.27 -6.00 69.34
C GLN A 569 18.00 -4.53 69.72
N GLU A 570 17.00 -4.30 70.56
CA GLU A 570 16.73 -2.99 71.18
C GLU A 570 17.75 -2.73 72.30
N GLY A 571 18.37 -1.54 72.33
CA GLY A 571 19.41 -1.16 73.27
C GLY A 571 19.84 0.31 73.12
N MET A 572 20.91 0.70 73.80
CA MET A 572 21.50 2.03 73.65
C MET A 572 23.02 2.02 73.83
N ASP A 573 23.68 2.93 73.15
CA ASP A 573 25.11 3.17 73.23
C ASP A 573 25.35 4.51 73.91
N VAL A 574 26.26 4.57 74.88
CA VAL A 574 26.34 5.71 75.82
C VAL A 574 27.79 6.14 76.02
N ALA A 575 28.03 7.44 76.02
CA ALA A 575 29.25 8.04 76.55
C ALA A 575 28.87 8.86 77.80
N MET A 576 29.40 8.49 78.97
CA MET A 576 29.09 9.13 80.25
C MET A 576 30.35 9.74 80.86
N CYS A 577 30.30 11.03 81.18
CA CYS A 577 31.39 11.79 81.78
C CYS A 577 30.96 12.37 83.13
N ALA A 578 31.76 12.17 84.17
CA ALA A 578 31.64 12.87 85.45
C ALA A 578 32.83 13.82 85.58
N ILE A 579 32.57 15.12 85.51
CA ILE A 579 33.60 16.18 85.52
C ILE A 579 33.66 16.76 86.94
N HIS A 580 34.89 16.88 87.48
CA HIS A 580 35.18 17.45 88.80
C HIS A 580 36.01 18.74 88.64
N PRO A 581 35.38 19.89 88.35
CA PRO A 581 36.10 21.11 87.95
C PRO A 581 37.06 21.65 89.02
N GLU A 582 36.71 21.52 90.30
CA GLU A 582 37.57 22.00 91.41
C GLU A 582 38.75 21.06 91.68
N GLU A 583 38.63 19.78 91.32
CA GLU A 583 39.66 18.75 91.57
C GLU A 583 40.60 18.58 90.37
N GLY A 584 40.24 19.10 89.18
CA GLY A 584 41.08 19.07 87.99
C GLY A 584 41.17 17.69 87.32
N PHE A 585 40.18 16.82 87.55
CA PHE A 585 40.05 15.55 86.84
C PHE A 585 38.60 15.27 86.44
N MET A 586 38.44 14.25 85.61
CA MET A 586 37.14 13.69 85.24
C MET A 586 37.22 12.17 85.22
N HIS A 587 36.07 11.53 85.38
CA HIS A 587 35.87 10.12 85.09
C HIS A 587 35.07 9.94 83.80
N PHE A 588 35.43 8.94 83.01
CA PHE A 588 34.72 8.55 81.79
C PHE A 588 34.48 7.04 81.75
N ALA A 589 33.27 6.65 81.38
CA ALA A 589 32.96 5.30 80.94
C ALA A 589 32.07 5.36 79.70
N GLY A 590 32.22 4.39 78.80
CA GLY A 590 31.42 4.34 77.58
C GLY A 590 30.97 2.92 77.22
N ALA A 591 29.75 2.83 76.71
CA ALA A 591 29.17 1.69 76.01
C ALA A 591 29.16 2.02 74.51
N LYS A 592 30.13 1.48 73.76
CA LYS A 592 30.42 1.72 72.32
C LYS A 592 30.67 3.16 71.87
N ARG A 593 30.32 4.19 72.64
CA ARG A 593 30.60 5.61 72.33
C ARG A 593 31.88 6.10 73.01
N PRO A 594 32.88 6.60 72.26
CA PRO A 594 34.15 7.07 72.82
C PRO A 594 34.04 8.48 73.41
N LEU A 595 35.06 8.87 74.16
CA LEU A 595 35.33 10.26 74.53
C LEU A 595 36.55 10.75 73.75
N TRP A 596 36.44 11.91 73.10
CA TRP A 596 37.58 12.59 72.48
C TRP A 596 37.95 13.84 73.27
N ILE A 597 39.24 14.01 73.55
CA ILE A 597 39.78 15.21 74.20
C ILE A 597 40.86 15.80 73.32
N ILE A 598 40.77 17.09 73.03
CA ILE A 598 41.82 17.84 72.34
C ILE A 598 42.61 18.62 73.39
N LYS A 599 43.92 18.34 73.48
CA LYS A 599 44.88 19.02 74.35
C LYS A 599 46.04 19.56 73.52
N ASN A 600 46.37 20.84 73.65
CA ASN A 600 47.46 21.48 72.89
C ASN A 600 47.42 21.21 71.36
N GLY A 601 46.23 21.07 70.78
CA GLY A 601 46.05 20.78 69.36
C GLY A 601 46.18 19.30 68.96
N GLU A 602 46.35 18.38 69.92
CA GLU A 602 46.36 16.94 69.69
C GLU A 602 45.08 16.26 70.22
N LEU A 603 44.45 15.42 69.39
CA LEU A 603 43.25 14.66 69.77
C LEU A 603 43.64 13.32 70.38
N LYS A 604 43.19 13.08 71.61
CA LYS A 604 43.30 11.81 72.31
C LYS A 604 41.92 11.16 72.44
N GLU A 605 41.82 9.91 71.99
CA GLU A 605 40.60 9.11 72.09
C GLU A 605 40.67 8.14 73.29
N TYR A 606 39.63 8.17 74.12
CA TYR A 606 39.40 7.21 75.20
C TYR A 606 38.36 6.19 74.75
N LYS A 607 38.80 4.93 74.66
CA LYS A 607 37.99 3.85 74.07
C LYS A 607 36.93 3.34 75.06
N PRO A 608 35.69 3.10 74.58
CA PRO A 608 34.62 2.54 75.37
C PRO A 608 34.69 1.01 75.45
N ASN A 609 33.86 0.42 76.31
CA ASN A 609 33.55 -0.99 76.27
C ASN A 609 32.74 -1.30 75.00
N LYS A 610 32.93 -2.48 74.40
CA LYS A 610 32.20 -2.90 73.19
C LYS A 610 30.75 -3.35 73.46
N ALA A 611 30.31 -3.29 74.71
CA ALA A 611 28.98 -3.70 75.13
C ALA A 611 27.95 -2.58 74.88
N THR A 612 26.73 -2.97 74.51
CA THR A 612 25.54 -2.12 74.39
C THR A 612 24.70 -2.29 75.64
N ILE A 613 24.14 -1.19 76.15
CA ILE A 613 23.19 -1.16 77.26
C ILE A 613 21.86 -1.78 76.80
N GLY A 614 21.26 -2.65 77.61
CA GLY A 614 19.96 -3.28 77.32
C GLY A 614 20.05 -4.60 76.55
N SER A 615 21.25 -5.09 76.23
CA SER A 615 21.44 -6.26 75.37
C SER A 615 21.13 -7.59 76.10
N LYS A 616 20.38 -8.49 75.46
CA LYS A 616 20.02 -9.82 76.03
C LYS A 616 21.21 -10.79 76.19
N GLN A 617 22.38 -10.47 75.63
CA GLN A 617 23.47 -11.42 75.40
C GLN A 617 24.54 -11.48 76.50
N ALA A 618 24.59 -10.55 77.45
CA ALA A 618 25.61 -10.57 78.50
C ALA A 618 25.01 -10.25 79.88
N LYS A 619 24.89 -11.26 80.75
CA LYS A 619 24.64 -11.02 82.19
C LYS A 619 25.97 -10.61 82.85
N ASN A 620 25.98 -9.52 83.62
CA ASN A 620 27.13 -8.93 84.31
C ASN A 620 28.19 -8.27 83.40
N ILE A 621 27.82 -7.24 82.65
CA ILE A 621 28.79 -6.36 82.00
C ILE A 621 29.47 -5.48 83.07
N GLN A 622 30.80 -5.45 83.08
CA GLN A 622 31.58 -4.45 83.82
C GLN A 622 32.11 -3.40 82.84
N PHE A 623 31.81 -2.13 83.09
CA PHE A 623 32.32 -1.00 82.32
C PHE A 623 33.64 -0.53 82.91
N SER A 624 34.58 -0.15 82.06
CA SER A 624 35.90 0.30 82.46
C SER A 624 35.88 1.82 82.66
N MET A 625 36.26 2.28 83.86
CA MET A 625 36.39 3.70 84.16
C MET A 625 37.78 4.21 83.77
N HIS A 626 37.81 5.34 83.09
CA HIS A 626 39.03 6.10 82.82
C HIS A 626 39.06 7.32 83.73
N GLU A 627 40.12 7.47 84.52
CA GLU A 627 40.41 8.72 85.24
C GLU A 627 41.35 9.59 84.42
N ILE A 628 40.94 10.83 84.20
CA ILE A 628 41.57 11.73 83.25
C ILE A 628 41.79 13.08 83.91
N LYS A 629 43.05 13.49 84.06
CA LYS A 629 43.39 14.86 84.47
C LYS A 629 42.97 15.83 83.38
N ILE A 630 42.26 16.90 83.74
CA ILE A 630 41.79 17.96 82.83
C ILE A 630 42.40 19.30 83.22
N GLU A 631 42.76 20.10 82.24
CA GLU A 631 43.38 21.41 82.42
C GLU A 631 42.55 22.47 81.68
N LYS A 632 42.63 23.73 82.15
CA LYS A 632 41.90 24.83 81.54
C LYS A 632 42.31 24.97 80.06
N GLY A 633 41.33 24.98 79.16
CA GLY A 633 41.53 25.00 77.71
C GLY A 633 41.35 23.64 77.02
N ASP A 634 41.33 22.53 77.78
CA ASP A 634 41.02 21.21 77.23
C ASP A 634 39.60 21.20 76.63
N SER A 635 39.46 20.64 75.43
CA SER A 635 38.17 20.54 74.73
C SER A 635 37.71 19.08 74.66
N LEU A 636 36.54 18.78 75.21
CA LEU A 636 35.95 17.44 75.30
C LEU A 636 34.79 17.29 74.34
N TYR A 637 34.69 16.12 73.72
CA TYR A 637 33.60 15.78 72.81
C TYR A 637 33.06 14.39 73.10
N ILE A 638 31.75 14.31 73.34
CA ILE A 638 30.97 13.07 73.37
C ILE A 638 29.83 13.18 72.36
N PHE A 639 29.54 12.10 71.65
CA PHE A 639 28.67 12.14 70.47
C PHE A 639 28.11 10.76 70.12
N THR A 640 27.05 10.77 69.32
CA THR A 640 26.45 9.59 68.67
C THR A 640 27.04 9.42 67.26
N ASP A 641 26.91 8.23 66.64
CA ASP A 641 27.45 8.03 65.27
C ASP A 641 26.74 8.86 64.21
N GLY A 642 25.57 9.39 64.51
CA GLY A 642 24.77 10.29 63.69
C GLY A 642 25.57 11.21 62.78
N TYR A 643 26.47 12.01 63.35
CA TYR A 643 27.26 12.97 62.58
C TYR A 643 28.17 12.28 61.56
N SER A 644 28.82 11.17 61.95
CA SER A 644 29.74 10.42 61.10
C SER A 644 29.06 9.52 60.07
N ASP A 645 27.80 9.19 60.29
CA ASP A 645 27.00 8.30 59.44
C ASP A 645 26.21 9.03 58.36
N GLN A 646 26.26 10.36 58.33
CA GLN A 646 25.65 11.14 57.25
C GLN A 646 26.34 10.88 55.91
N PHE A 647 25.51 10.72 54.87
CA PHE A 647 25.95 10.52 53.50
C PHE A 647 26.03 11.85 52.76
N GLY A 648 27.02 11.98 51.87
CA GLY A 648 27.27 13.25 51.20
C GLY A 648 28.54 13.27 50.32
N GLY A 649 28.87 14.46 49.83
CA GLY A 649 29.97 14.71 48.88
C GLY A 649 29.71 14.19 47.46
N GLU A 650 30.66 14.41 46.54
CA GLU A 650 30.54 14.06 45.11
C GLU A 650 30.22 12.57 44.83
N ASP A 651 30.58 11.67 45.76
CA ASP A 651 30.42 10.23 45.63
C ASP A 651 29.32 9.64 46.55
N GLU A 652 28.52 10.48 47.22
CA GLU A 652 27.50 10.04 48.21
C GLU A 652 28.06 9.04 49.25
N LYS A 653 29.20 9.37 49.86
CA LYS A 653 29.86 8.51 50.85
C LYS A 653 29.48 8.92 52.27
N LYS A 654 29.64 8.00 53.23
CA LYS A 654 29.57 8.35 54.66
C LYS A 654 30.65 9.37 55.02
N PHE A 655 30.34 10.28 55.96
CA PHE A 655 31.30 11.28 56.46
C PHE A 655 32.50 10.63 57.16
N LEU A 656 32.25 9.53 57.89
CA LEU A 656 33.22 8.73 58.64
C LEU A 656 33.86 9.47 59.83
N GLN A 657 34.14 8.73 60.91
CA GLN A 657 34.79 9.27 62.10
C GLN A 657 36.16 9.91 61.81
N LYS A 658 36.89 9.44 60.80
CA LYS A 658 38.20 9.99 60.43
C LYS A 658 38.09 11.48 60.07
N ARG A 659 37.14 11.85 59.21
CA ARG A 659 36.93 13.24 58.81
C ARG A 659 36.37 14.07 59.95
N PHE A 660 35.51 13.46 60.78
CA PHE A 660 34.99 14.14 61.96
C PHE A 660 36.08 14.53 62.96
N LYS A 661 37.09 13.66 63.18
CA LYS A 661 38.29 14.02 63.97
C LYS A 661 39.07 15.16 63.34
N GLU A 662 39.29 15.11 62.02
CA GLU A 662 40.02 16.15 61.28
C GLU A 662 39.30 17.50 61.36
N LEU A 663 37.97 17.50 61.25
CA LEU A 663 37.12 18.68 61.40
C LEU A 663 37.23 19.28 62.80
N LEU A 664 37.05 18.47 63.85
CA LEU A 664 37.17 18.94 65.24
C LEU A 664 38.55 19.50 65.55
N LEU A 665 39.62 18.86 65.05
CA LEU A 665 40.99 19.39 65.14
C LEU A 665 41.15 20.71 64.38
N GLY A 666 40.53 20.85 63.20
CA GLY A 666 40.58 22.07 62.41
C GLY A 666 39.88 23.25 63.10
N ILE A 667 38.81 23.00 63.85
CA ILE A 667 38.00 24.06 64.48
C ILE A 667 38.31 24.26 65.98
N CYS A 668 39.22 23.48 66.57
CA CYS A 668 39.44 23.45 68.02
C CYS A 668 39.90 24.78 68.64
N HIS A 669 40.39 25.72 67.82
CA HIS A 669 40.83 27.05 68.26
C HIS A 669 39.69 28.06 68.42
N HIS A 670 38.51 27.77 67.88
CA HIS A 670 37.30 28.60 68.00
C HIS A 670 36.57 28.39 69.33
N GLY A 671 35.71 29.32 69.72
CA GLY A 671 34.77 29.16 70.86
C GLY A 671 33.78 28.02 70.62
N MET A 672 33.20 27.41 71.66
CA MET A 672 32.34 26.22 71.49
C MET A 672 31.10 26.50 70.64
N GLU A 673 30.46 27.66 70.77
CA GLU A 673 29.30 27.99 69.91
C GLU A 673 29.72 28.23 68.45
N GLU A 674 30.91 28.80 68.20
CA GLU A 674 31.44 28.95 66.84
C GLU A 674 31.83 27.59 66.23
N GLN A 675 32.34 26.66 67.04
CA GLN A 675 32.57 25.29 66.61
C GLN A 675 31.26 24.60 66.22
N LYS A 676 30.21 24.75 67.02
CA LYS A 676 28.89 24.22 66.67
C LYS A 676 28.41 24.74 65.32
N GLN A 677 28.56 26.04 65.06
CA GLN A 677 28.17 26.62 63.79
C GLN A 677 28.97 26.04 62.62
N LYS A 678 30.28 25.84 62.78
CA LYS A 678 31.14 25.20 61.76
C LYS A 678 30.79 23.73 61.54
N LEU A 679 30.39 23.02 62.58
CA LEU A 679 29.87 21.66 62.46
C LEU A 679 28.57 21.65 61.65
N ILE A 680 27.66 22.59 61.88
CA ILE A 680 26.42 22.70 61.10
C ILE A 680 26.72 23.02 59.62
N GLU A 681 27.59 24.00 59.36
CA GLU A 681 27.97 24.40 58.01
C GLU A 681 28.64 23.26 57.23
N GLU A 682 29.59 22.55 57.85
CA GLU A 682 30.25 21.41 57.21
C GLU A 682 29.26 20.27 56.96
N LEU A 683 28.33 20.03 57.89
CA LEU A 683 27.29 19.02 57.75
C LEU A 683 26.35 19.33 56.58
N GLU A 684 25.87 20.57 56.46
CA GLU A 684 25.00 21.02 55.37
C GLU A 684 25.72 20.96 54.02
N ASN A 685 26.98 21.41 53.97
CA ASN A 685 27.81 21.31 52.76
C ASN A 685 28.07 19.87 52.35
N TRP A 686 28.28 18.98 53.32
CA TRP A 686 28.51 17.56 53.06
C TRP A 686 27.25 16.89 52.52
N GLN A 687 26.13 17.04 53.22
CA GLN A 687 24.85 16.43 52.88
C GLN A 687 24.33 16.89 51.51
N GLY A 688 24.45 18.19 51.18
CA GLY A 688 23.89 18.74 49.94
C GLY A 688 22.39 18.44 49.85
N ASP A 689 21.98 17.72 48.80
CA ASP A 689 20.59 17.28 48.61
C ASP A 689 20.26 15.95 49.32
N VAL A 690 21.26 15.27 49.89
CA VAL A 690 21.08 14.00 50.62
C VAL A 690 20.49 14.32 52.00
N GLY A 691 19.23 13.95 52.22
CA GLY A 691 18.55 14.15 53.50
C GLY A 691 19.26 13.43 54.67
N GLN A 692 19.00 13.90 55.89
CA GLN A 692 19.59 13.33 57.10
C GLN A 692 19.21 11.84 57.27
N VAL A 693 20.20 10.98 57.48
CA VAL A 693 20.01 9.52 57.50
C VAL A 693 19.82 8.96 58.90
N ASP A 694 20.33 9.67 59.91
CA ASP A 694 20.29 9.26 61.32
C ASP A 694 20.19 10.46 62.28
N ASP A 695 19.76 10.23 63.52
CA ASP A 695 19.74 11.25 64.58
C ASP A 695 21.15 11.75 64.86
N ILE A 696 21.34 13.06 65.06
CA ILE A 696 22.67 13.65 65.29
C ILE A 696 22.73 14.26 66.68
N LEU A 697 23.64 13.75 67.51
CA LEU A 697 23.99 14.35 68.79
C LEU A 697 25.50 14.50 68.94
N VAL A 698 25.95 15.74 69.13
CA VAL A 698 27.34 16.09 69.46
C VAL A 698 27.34 17.08 70.62
N ILE A 699 28.07 16.77 71.68
CA ILE A 699 28.25 17.65 72.84
C ILE A 699 29.72 18.02 72.94
N GLY A 700 30.01 19.33 72.92
CA GLY A 700 31.34 19.88 73.09
C GLY A 700 31.43 20.72 74.36
N ILE A 701 32.47 20.51 75.17
CA ILE A 701 32.73 21.27 76.41
C ILE A 701 34.18 21.72 76.42
N ARG A 702 34.45 22.98 76.77
CA ARG A 702 35.79 23.46 77.11
C ARG A 702 35.92 23.72 78.61
N ILE A 703 36.99 23.21 79.22
CA ILE A 703 37.28 23.32 80.66
C ILE A 703 37.90 24.67 81.02
#